data_AF-A0A131YJF2-F1
#
_entry.id   AF-A0A131YJF2-F1
#
_cell.length_a   1.000
_cell.length_b   1.000
_cell.length_c   1.000
_cell.angle_alpha   90.00
_cell.angle_beta   90.00
_cell.angle_gamma   90.00
#
_symmetry.space_group_name_H-M   'P 1'
#
loop_
_entity.id
_entity.type
_entity.pdbx_description
1 polymer ?
#
loop_
_entity_poly.entity_id
_entity_poly.type
_entity_poly.pdbx_seq_one_letter_code
_entity_poly.pdbx_strand_id
1 'polypeptide(L)'
;MRATFAAVLLSWAIIVVTSASHRAPWADHTREFSCGRLYYRTFYMDRKREILFVGGMDKVFRLNLANINRTKCNDRSLSANKDVVSTCVYKGKREDYECRNHIKVIQPIGDGTKLYICGTNAQNPRDMEIYSSNLTEVSKSQLTLRDIGRGIGKCPFDPDDNSTAVWVEHGNPGDMPGLYSGTVAEFTKADTVIFRSALFNRTTHEQSEFFMRTLKYDSMWLDKPNFVGSFDIGDHVFFFFRESAVEYINCGKVIYSRVARVCKKDTGGKNILTHNWATFLKARLNCSLPGEYPFYFNEIQAVYKFPDDDSNVYAVFTTSLHGGPHGSAVCSFRLSDIQGAFGGKFKEQKTSSSAWLPVLTSQVPEPRPGRCVNSTKTLPDAVLNFLRTHTLMDSAVPQSGGRPVFYRENVVFLSLAVHKVDVDGVDYLVYFAGTRDGLVYKIVEWKDRSGQSFSNLVDVIEASPGEPVRTIDISSEHKSVYLGSDDGVRQVRLDLCRGRHLSCLRCVRDPYCGWDRDHHECRSYVTGFLQDVSNATPDICEESVRRRQLHAHWGESVHLSCQGHHPELMEPPAGTTGPGTTHNKVPLWYHQHGRERRLVTPKRDKYIHTTGHGLVLMSLTERDSGHYDLHLESVGTLCSYNLTVDAETCGTPTETDYRKIYSNWCHEFEKYKLAMKTWQTKHAKCQGGGHPNDVTYQGRAPAA
;
A
#
# COMPACT_ATOMS: atom_id res chain seq x y z
N MET A 1 44.07 9.85 26.06
CA MET A 1 43.67 9.11 24.84
C MET A 1 43.12 7.70 25.07
N ARG A 2 43.46 6.98 26.16
CA ARG A 2 42.86 5.64 26.43
C ARG A 2 41.54 5.66 27.21
N ALA A 3 41.22 6.71 27.97
CA ALA A 3 39.95 6.84 28.71
C ALA A 3 38.76 7.20 27.81
N THR A 4 38.99 7.95 26.72
CA THR A 4 37.97 8.31 25.73
C THR A 4 37.54 7.12 24.86
N PHE A 5 38.41 6.14 24.64
CA PHE A 5 38.06 4.92 23.88
C PHE A 5 37.22 3.92 24.69
N ALA A 6 37.42 3.84 26.02
CA ALA A 6 36.64 2.95 26.88
C ALA A 6 35.19 3.45 27.10
N ALA A 7 34.99 4.77 27.18
CA ALA A 7 33.66 5.37 27.26
C ALA A 7 32.84 5.15 25.97
N VAL A 8 33.48 5.21 24.80
CA VAL A 8 32.83 4.94 23.51
C VAL A 8 32.44 3.46 23.39
N LEU A 9 33.27 2.52 23.85
CA LEU A 9 32.96 1.09 23.81
C LEU A 9 31.86 0.67 24.81
N LEU A 10 31.79 1.29 26.00
CA LEU A 10 30.66 1.08 26.93
C LEU A 10 29.35 1.70 26.40
N SER A 11 29.43 2.83 25.71
CA SER A 11 28.28 3.44 25.02
C SER A 11 27.74 2.52 23.92
N TRP A 12 28.64 1.90 23.15
CA TRP A 12 28.28 0.93 22.11
C TRP A 12 27.77 -0.40 22.69
N ALA A 13 28.30 -0.88 23.80
CA ALA A 13 27.81 -2.09 24.46
C ALA A 13 26.40 -1.90 25.08
N ILE A 14 26.09 -0.72 25.64
CA ILE A 14 24.75 -0.41 26.16
C ILE A 14 23.73 -0.23 25.03
N ILE A 15 24.14 0.33 23.88
CA ILE A 15 23.30 0.44 22.67
C ILE A 15 23.05 -0.94 22.04
N VAL A 16 24.04 -1.84 22.04
CA VAL A 16 23.88 -3.19 21.47
C VAL A 16 23.12 -4.13 22.42
N VAL A 17 23.26 -4.02 23.74
CA VAL A 17 22.52 -4.86 24.70
C VAL A 17 21.05 -4.41 24.88
N THR A 18 20.70 -3.16 24.60
CA THR A 18 19.28 -2.72 24.55
C THR A 18 18.59 -3.01 23.21
N SER A 19 19.34 -3.42 22.19
CA SER A 19 18.79 -3.88 20.90
C SER A 19 18.41 -5.37 20.89
N ALA A 20 18.69 -6.10 21.98
CA ALA A 20 18.22 -7.46 22.17
C ALA A 20 16.74 -7.46 22.61
N SER A 21 15.85 -7.60 21.63
CA SER A 21 14.48 -8.11 21.81
C SER A 21 13.53 -7.28 22.70
N HIS A 22 13.34 -5.99 22.40
CA HIS A 22 12.00 -5.43 22.51
C HIS A 22 11.28 -5.66 21.18
N ARG A 23 10.70 -6.87 20.99
CA ARG A 23 9.62 -7.02 20.00
C ARG A 23 8.57 -6.00 20.40
N ALA A 24 8.27 -5.06 19.51
CA ALA A 24 7.18 -4.14 19.75
C ALA A 24 5.89 -4.99 19.97
N PRO A 25 5.03 -4.65 20.94
CA PRO A 25 3.88 -5.49 21.30
C PRO A 25 2.94 -5.84 20.12
N TRP A 26 2.98 -5.07 19.03
CA TRP A 26 2.21 -5.30 17.81
C TRP A 26 2.81 -6.33 16.84
N ALA A 27 4.05 -6.79 17.07
CA ALA A 27 4.68 -7.83 16.24
C ALA A 27 3.89 -9.15 16.24
N ASP A 28 3.12 -9.42 17.30
CA ASP A 28 2.23 -10.59 17.39
C ASP A 28 1.03 -10.51 16.44
N HIS A 29 0.74 -9.34 15.87
CA HIS A 29 -0.36 -9.11 14.92
C HIS A 29 0.09 -9.08 13.46
N THR A 30 1.39 -9.33 13.22
CA THR A 30 1.99 -9.37 11.89
C THR A 30 2.61 -10.74 11.64
N ARG A 31 2.38 -11.27 10.44
CA ARG A 31 2.95 -12.54 9.95
C ARG A 31 3.66 -12.27 8.64
N GLU A 32 4.67 -13.05 8.33
CA GLU A 32 5.54 -12.84 7.18
C GLU A 32 5.88 -14.17 6.51
N PHE A 33 5.85 -14.15 5.20
CA PHE A 33 6.31 -15.23 4.35
C PHE A 33 7.33 -14.67 3.36
N SER A 34 8.54 -15.23 3.36
CA SER A 34 9.58 -14.92 2.38
C SER A 34 10.42 -16.15 2.10
N CYS A 35 10.74 -16.35 0.82
CA CYS A 35 11.68 -17.33 0.30
C CYS A 35 12.86 -16.62 -0.40
N GLY A 36 13.17 -15.39 0.01
CA GLY A 36 14.09 -14.48 -0.64
C GLY A 36 13.39 -13.48 -1.58
N ARG A 37 14.18 -12.62 -2.23
CA ARG A 37 13.69 -11.61 -3.18
C ARG A 37 13.18 -12.27 -4.46
N LEU A 38 11.88 -12.57 -4.49
CA LEU A 38 11.20 -13.28 -5.57
C LEU A 38 10.03 -12.48 -6.15
N TYR A 39 9.95 -11.16 -5.92
CA TYR A 39 9.01 -10.28 -6.63
C TYR A 39 7.54 -10.74 -6.50
N TYR A 40 7.02 -10.80 -5.27
CA TYR A 40 5.69 -11.31 -4.91
C TYR A 40 4.56 -10.34 -5.30
N ARG A 41 4.31 -10.20 -6.61
CA ARG A 41 3.51 -9.12 -7.19
C ARG A 41 2.10 -9.52 -7.62
N THR A 42 1.79 -10.81 -7.73
CA THR A 42 0.50 -11.30 -8.27
C THR A 42 -0.25 -12.12 -7.24
N PHE A 43 -1.43 -11.68 -6.81
CA PHE A 43 -2.27 -12.39 -5.83
C PHE A 43 -3.53 -12.95 -6.48
N TYR A 44 -3.96 -14.11 -6.00
CA TYR A 44 -5.30 -14.63 -6.18
C TYR A 44 -5.76 -15.32 -4.88
N MET A 45 -6.80 -14.80 -4.25
CA MET A 45 -7.35 -15.34 -3.01
C MET A 45 -8.52 -16.30 -3.28
N ASP A 46 -8.36 -17.56 -2.89
CA ASP A 46 -9.44 -18.55 -2.88
C ASP A 46 -9.94 -18.75 -1.44
N ARG A 47 -10.98 -17.98 -1.09
CA ARG A 47 -11.61 -18.02 0.24
C ARG A 47 -12.21 -19.39 0.54
N LYS A 48 -12.84 -20.05 -0.44
CA LYS A 48 -13.50 -21.35 -0.25
C LYS A 48 -12.51 -22.45 0.16
N ARG A 49 -11.28 -22.37 -0.36
CA ARG A 49 -10.23 -23.35 -0.08
C ARG A 49 -9.21 -22.89 0.96
N GLU A 50 -9.40 -21.71 1.55
CA GLU A 50 -8.54 -21.16 2.60
C GLU A 50 -7.08 -20.94 2.14
N ILE A 51 -6.92 -20.46 0.90
CA ILE A 51 -5.61 -20.32 0.23
C ILE A 51 -5.44 -18.90 -0.35
N LEU A 52 -4.24 -18.36 -0.19
CA LEU A 52 -3.74 -17.24 -0.98
C LEU A 52 -2.68 -17.74 -1.98
N PHE A 53 -2.99 -17.70 -3.28
CA PHE A 53 -2.02 -17.97 -4.32
C PHE A 53 -1.18 -16.72 -4.60
N VAL A 54 0.14 -16.89 -4.63
CA VAL A 54 1.08 -15.80 -4.85
C VAL A 54 2.03 -16.13 -5.99
N GLY A 55 1.98 -15.34 -7.06
CA GLY A 55 2.92 -15.39 -8.16
C GLY A 55 4.17 -14.56 -7.87
N GLY A 56 5.33 -15.16 -8.07
CA GLY A 56 6.63 -14.50 -7.99
C GLY A 56 7.53 -14.89 -9.16
N MET A 57 8.84 -14.68 -8.98
CA MET A 57 9.88 -15.06 -9.90
C MET A 57 10.12 -16.57 -9.83
N ASP A 58 9.93 -17.23 -10.97
CA ASP A 58 10.02 -18.66 -11.22
C ASP A 58 9.08 -19.54 -10.38
N LYS A 59 8.14 -18.97 -9.62
CA LYS A 59 7.32 -19.74 -8.66
C LYS A 59 5.89 -19.23 -8.51
N VAL A 60 5.00 -20.15 -8.19
CA VAL A 60 3.69 -19.87 -7.59
C VAL A 60 3.67 -20.51 -6.21
N PHE A 61 3.24 -19.74 -5.21
CA PHE A 61 3.13 -20.20 -3.84
C PHE A 61 1.67 -20.44 -3.47
N ARG A 62 1.44 -21.46 -2.64
CA ARG A 62 0.14 -21.77 -2.05
C ARG A 62 0.16 -21.43 -0.55
N LEU A 63 -0.13 -20.18 -0.21
CA LEU A 63 -0.08 -19.72 1.18
C LEU A 63 -1.33 -20.13 1.95
N ASN A 64 -1.16 -20.54 3.21
CA ASN A 64 -2.27 -20.78 4.11
C ASN A 64 -2.89 -19.42 4.47
N LEU A 65 -4.16 -19.21 4.09
CA LEU A 65 -4.81 -17.92 4.24
C LEU A 65 -4.93 -17.52 5.72
N ALA A 66 -5.30 -18.46 6.58
CA ALA A 66 -5.43 -18.24 8.01
C ALA A 66 -4.12 -17.81 8.68
N ASN A 67 -2.96 -18.37 8.31
CA ASN A 67 -1.65 -18.01 8.83
C ASN A 67 -0.52 -18.34 7.85
N ILE A 68 0.01 -17.31 7.19
CA ILE A 68 1.03 -17.45 6.14
C ILE A 68 2.37 -18.02 6.65
N ASN A 69 2.69 -17.88 7.95
CA ASN A 69 3.94 -18.44 8.52
C ASN A 69 3.96 -19.98 8.49
N ARG A 70 2.79 -20.62 8.35
CA ARG A 70 2.69 -22.08 8.27
C ARG A 70 3.11 -22.63 6.91
N THR A 71 3.21 -21.77 5.91
CA THR A 71 3.62 -22.18 4.56
C THR A 71 5.14 -22.27 4.45
N LYS A 72 5.60 -23.32 3.79
CA LYS A 72 7.03 -23.55 3.51
C LYS A 72 7.35 -23.18 2.06
N CYS A 73 8.60 -22.88 1.77
CA CYS A 73 9.09 -22.53 0.42
C CYS A 73 9.14 -23.71 -0.59
N ASN A 74 8.52 -24.85 -0.26
CA ASN A 74 8.68 -26.12 -0.97
C ASN A 74 7.74 -26.27 -2.19
N ASP A 75 7.22 -25.16 -2.72
CA ASP A 75 6.40 -25.18 -3.92
C ASP A 75 7.24 -25.36 -5.19
N ARG A 76 6.59 -25.92 -6.22
CA ARG A 76 7.21 -26.30 -7.50
C ARG A 76 7.81 -25.09 -8.21
N SER A 77 9.00 -25.26 -8.78
CA SER A 77 9.60 -24.29 -9.68
C SER A 77 8.94 -24.31 -11.06
N LEU A 78 8.65 -23.12 -11.57
CA LEU A 78 8.17 -22.80 -12.92
C LEU A 78 9.24 -22.05 -13.72
N SER A 79 10.52 -22.31 -13.44
CA SER A 79 11.64 -21.69 -14.15
C SER A 79 11.55 -21.89 -15.67
N ALA A 80 11.99 -20.86 -16.41
CA ALA A 80 12.13 -20.94 -17.86
C ALA A 80 13.17 -21.98 -18.28
N ASN A 81 12.99 -22.58 -19.47
CA ASN A 81 13.95 -23.51 -20.05
C ASN A 81 15.29 -22.82 -20.33
N LYS A 82 16.41 -23.53 -20.11
CA LYS A 82 17.77 -22.98 -20.28
C LYS A 82 18.00 -22.35 -21.66
N ASP A 83 17.51 -22.95 -22.73
CA ASP A 83 17.67 -22.40 -24.10
C ASP A 83 16.94 -21.06 -24.29
N VAL A 84 15.78 -20.91 -23.65
CA VAL A 84 15.01 -19.65 -23.67
C VAL A 84 15.73 -18.58 -22.86
N VAL A 85 16.30 -18.95 -21.71
CA VAL A 85 17.13 -18.06 -20.88
C VAL A 85 18.35 -17.59 -21.67
N SER A 86 19.10 -18.49 -22.29
CA SER A 86 20.25 -18.16 -23.14
C SER A 86 19.85 -17.19 -24.26
N THR A 87 18.74 -17.45 -24.95
CA THR A 87 18.22 -16.57 -26.01
C THR A 87 17.87 -15.18 -25.49
N CYS A 88 17.28 -15.07 -24.30
CA CYS A 88 16.98 -13.80 -23.66
C CYS A 88 18.26 -13.02 -23.32
N VAL A 89 19.27 -13.70 -22.76
CA VAL A 89 20.57 -13.09 -22.43
C VAL A 89 21.29 -12.61 -23.69
N TYR A 90 21.26 -13.37 -24.79
CA TYR A 90 21.81 -12.93 -26.08
C TYR A 90 21.14 -11.66 -26.63
N LYS A 91 19.89 -11.36 -26.23
CA LYS A 91 19.19 -10.11 -26.56
C LYS A 91 19.57 -8.94 -25.63
N GLY A 92 20.58 -9.10 -24.77
CA GLY A 92 21.10 -8.05 -23.88
C GLY A 92 20.30 -7.85 -22.59
N LYS A 93 19.49 -8.83 -22.19
CA LYS A 93 18.65 -8.77 -20.99
C LYS A 93 19.33 -9.43 -19.79
N ARG A 94 19.02 -8.96 -18.58
CA ARG A 94 19.62 -9.45 -17.33
C ARG A 94 19.18 -10.87 -16.99
N GLU A 95 20.14 -11.78 -16.81
CA GLU A 95 19.87 -13.18 -16.48
C GLU A 95 19.22 -13.36 -15.10
N ASP A 96 19.62 -12.55 -14.12
CA ASP A 96 19.19 -12.65 -12.72
C ASP A 96 17.76 -12.15 -12.48
N TYR A 97 17.18 -11.39 -13.42
CA TYR A 97 15.86 -10.78 -13.28
C TYR A 97 15.02 -10.87 -14.56
N GLU A 98 15.40 -10.20 -15.64
CA GLU A 98 14.58 -10.09 -16.86
C GLU A 98 14.42 -11.43 -17.59
N CYS A 99 15.44 -12.28 -17.57
CA CYS A 99 15.43 -13.61 -18.17
C CYS A 99 14.94 -14.71 -17.20
N ARG A 100 14.12 -14.35 -16.21
CA ARG A 100 13.40 -15.27 -15.35
C ARG A 100 11.92 -15.35 -15.75
N ASN A 101 11.19 -16.33 -15.23
CA ASN A 101 9.76 -16.44 -15.43
C ASN A 101 8.99 -15.74 -14.30
N HIS A 102 8.57 -14.50 -14.51
CA HIS A 102 7.76 -13.77 -13.52
C HIS A 102 6.29 -14.06 -13.74
N ILE A 103 5.61 -14.61 -12.73
CA ILE A 103 4.19 -14.94 -12.82
C ILE A 103 3.36 -13.66 -12.73
N LYS A 104 2.56 -13.41 -13.76
CA LYS A 104 1.80 -12.16 -13.96
C LYS A 104 0.29 -12.34 -13.92
N VAL A 105 -0.19 -13.55 -14.18
CA VAL A 105 -1.62 -13.88 -14.18
C VAL A 105 -1.83 -15.14 -13.36
N ILE A 106 -2.79 -15.10 -12.44
CA ILE A 106 -3.35 -16.27 -11.76
C ILE A 106 -4.86 -16.05 -11.75
N GLN A 107 -5.62 -16.94 -12.39
CA GLN A 107 -7.07 -16.86 -12.48
C GLN A 107 -7.71 -18.23 -12.23
N PRO A 108 -8.86 -18.30 -11.53
CA PRO A 108 -9.58 -19.55 -11.36
C PRO A 108 -10.27 -19.95 -12.66
N ILE A 109 -10.27 -21.26 -12.93
CA ILE A 109 -11.09 -21.87 -13.96
C ILE A 109 -12.22 -22.63 -13.26
N GLY A 110 -13.45 -22.38 -13.68
CA GLY A 110 -14.67 -22.98 -13.16
C GLY A 110 -14.82 -22.75 -11.66
N ASP A 111 -14.80 -23.85 -10.91
CA ASP A 111 -14.94 -23.85 -9.45
C ASP A 111 -13.61 -23.56 -8.69
N GLY A 112 -12.52 -23.30 -9.41
CA GLY A 112 -11.18 -23.07 -8.85
C GLY A 112 -10.39 -24.36 -8.56
N THR A 113 -10.83 -25.53 -9.04
CA THR A 113 -10.01 -26.75 -9.02
C THR A 113 -8.79 -26.66 -9.94
N LYS A 114 -8.90 -25.88 -11.02
CA LYS A 114 -7.81 -25.52 -11.91
C LYS A 114 -7.57 -24.02 -11.87
N LEU A 115 -6.32 -23.64 -12.11
CA LEU A 115 -5.90 -22.26 -12.24
C LEU A 115 -5.28 -22.05 -13.62
N TYR A 116 -5.66 -20.98 -14.28
CA TYR A 116 -4.97 -20.44 -15.44
C TYR A 116 -3.82 -19.55 -14.95
N ILE A 117 -2.60 -19.80 -15.43
CA ILE A 117 -1.41 -19.03 -15.07
C ILE A 117 -0.67 -18.60 -16.31
N CYS A 118 -0.14 -17.36 -16.30
CA CYS A 118 0.73 -16.86 -17.35
C CYS A 118 1.92 -16.11 -16.73
N GLY A 119 3.12 -16.35 -17.26
CA GLY A 119 4.33 -15.66 -16.83
C GLY A 119 5.20 -15.20 -18.00
N THR A 120 6.11 -14.27 -17.70
CA THR A 120 7.00 -13.64 -18.69
C THR A 120 7.94 -14.63 -19.39
N ASN A 121 8.26 -15.74 -18.71
CA ASN A 121 9.07 -16.85 -19.19
C ASN A 121 10.31 -16.40 -19.98
N ALA A 122 11.14 -15.57 -19.35
CA ALA A 122 12.36 -15.01 -19.92
C ALA A 122 12.13 -14.25 -21.23
N GLN A 123 11.25 -13.24 -21.21
CA GLN A 123 10.90 -12.43 -22.39
C GLN A 123 10.31 -13.28 -23.53
N ASN A 124 9.57 -14.34 -23.18
CA ASN A 124 8.84 -15.20 -24.10
C ASN A 124 7.57 -15.75 -23.42
N PRO A 125 6.53 -14.91 -23.27
CA PRO A 125 5.37 -15.19 -22.44
C PRO A 125 4.75 -16.56 -22.69
N ARG A 126 4.50 -17.28 -21.59
CA ARG A 126 3.96 -18.64 -21.63
C ARG A 126 2.89 -18.82 -20.57
N ASP A 127 1.76 -19.39 -21.00
CA ASP A 127 0.66 -19.78 -20.15
C ASP A 127 0.59 -21.29 -19.93
N MET A 128 -0.11 -21.67 -18.85
CA MET A 128 -0.32 -23.04 -18.41
C MET A 128 -1.61 -23.16 -17.59
N GLU A 129 -2.21 -24.34 -17.56
CA GLU A 129 -3.24 -24.70 -16.59
C GLU A 129 -2.61 -25.60 -15.52
N ILE A 130 -2.88 -25.33 -14.25
CA ILE A 130 -2.40 -26.16 -13.13
C ILE A 130 -3.55 -26.53 -12.21
N TYR A 131 -3.41 -27.63 -11.48
CA TYR A 131 -4.31 -28.00 -10.40
C TYR A 131 -4.05 -27.16 -9.14
N SER A 132 -5.11 -26.61 -8.54
CA SER A 132 -5.00 -25.75 -7.35
C SER A 132 -4.59 -26.48 -6.07
N SER A 133 -4.78 -27.81 -6.03
CA SER A 133 -4.48 -28.66 -4.87
C SER A 133 -2.99 -28.89 -4.65
N ASN A 134 -2.22 -29.09 -5.73
CA ASN A 134 -0.82 -29.54 -5.69
C ASN A 134 0.11 -28.76 -6.64
N LEU A 135 -0.42 -27.74 -7.33
CA LEU A 135 0.30 -26.91 -8.31
C LEU A 135 0.94 -27.69 -9.47
N THR A 136 0.41 -28.87 -9.83
CA THR A 136 0.90 -29.64 -10.98
C THR A 136 0.21 -29.22 -12.27
N GLU A 137 0.96 -29.17 -13.37
CA GLU A 137 0.44 -28.89 -14.71
C GLU A 137 -0.63 -29.91 -15.13
N VAL A 138 -1.71 -29.41 -15.72
CA VAL A 138 -2.80 -30.21 -16.26
C VAL A 138 -2.34 -30.89 -17.54
N SER A 139 -2.72 -32.16 -17.74
CA SER A 139 -2.35 -32.91 -18.93
C SER A 139 -3.02 -32.33 -20.19
N LYS A 140 -2.37 -32.47 -21.36
CA LYS A 140 -2.86 -31.90 -22.62
C LYS A 140 -4.29 -32.33 -23.00
N SER A 141 -4.71 -33.53 -22.62
CA SER A 141 -6.06 -34.04 -22.88
C SER A 141 -7.14 -33.42 -22.00
N GLN A 142 -6.76 -32.76 -20.90
CA GLN A 142 -7.65 -32.18 -19.90
C GLN A 142 -7.60 -30.65 -19.88
N LEU A 143 -6.90 -30.03 -20.84
CA LEU A 143 -6.83 -28.58 -20.96
C LEU A 143 -8.20 -28.00 -21.33
N THR A 144 -8.53 -26.90 -20.68
CA THR A 144 -9.75 -26.12 -20.96
C THR A 144 -9.60 -25.38 -22.28
N LEU A 145 -8.42 -24.80 -22.53
CA LEU A 145 -8.08 -24.16 -23.81
C LEU A 145 -6.99 -24.93 -24.55
N ARG A 146 -7.16 -25.16 -25.86
CA ARG A 146 -6.14 -25.85 -26.67
C ARG A 146 -4.95 -24.97 -27.05
N ASP A 147 -5.08 -23.65 -26.95
CA ASP A 147 -4.01 -22.69 -27.26
C ASP A 147 -3.06 -22.40 -26.08
N ILE A 148 -3.18 -23.17 -24.99
CA ILE A 148 -2.26 -23.14 -23.85
C ILE A 148 -0.83 -23.46 -24.30
N GLY A 149 0.13 -22.73 -23.75
CA GLY A 149 1.55 -22.78 -24.06
C GLY A 149 2.04 -21.56 -24.85
N ARG A 150 1.16 -20.64 -25.26
CA ARG A 150 1.48 -19.37 -25.90
C ARG A 150 0.85 -18.22 -25.12
N GLY A 151 1.68 -17.46 -24.39
CA GLY A 151 1.26 -16.35 -23.54
C GLY A 151 1.25 -14.97 -24.22
N ILE A 152 1.61 -14.88 -25.50
CA ILE A 152 1.65 -13.59 -26.23
C ILE A 152 0.26 -12.96 -26.24
N GLY A 153 0.16 -11.70 -25.80
CA GLY A 153 -1.10 -10.98 -25.65
C GLY A 153 -1.88 -11.34 -24.38
N LYS A 154 -1.51 -12.41 -23.66
CA LYS A 154 -2.15 -12.90 -22.43
C LYS A 154 -1.43 -12.41 -21.17
N CYS A 155 -0.10 -12.31 -21.22
CA CYS A 155 0.73 -11.69 -20.19
C CYS A 155 1.99 -11.03 -20.82
N PRO A 156 2.70 -10.13 -20.11
CA PRO A 156 3.75 -9.31 -20.71
C PRO A 156 5.07 -10.08 -20.90
N PHE A 157 5.91 -9.54 -21.79
CA PHE A 157 7.29 -9.99 -21.99
C PHE A 157 8.21 -9.54 -20.84
N ASP A 158 8.04 -8.29 -20.41
CA ASP A 158 8.90 -7.64 -19.42
C ASP A 158 8.31 -7.74 -18.00
N PRO A 159 9.11 -8.09 -16.98
CA PRO A 159 8.63 -8.15 -15.60
C PRO A 159 8.26 -6.79 -14.98
N ASP A 160 8.64 -5.67 -15.58
CA ASP A 160 8.26 -4.33 -15.10
C ASP A 160 7.03 -3.76 -15.81
N ASP A 161 6.50 -4.44 -16.82
CA ASP A 161 5.27 -4.01 -17.49
C ASP A 161 4.05 -4.22 -16.60
N ASN A 162 3.24 -3.16 -16.50
CA ASN A 162 1.94 -3.18 -15.84
C ASN A 162 0.91 -3.79 -16.78
N SER A 163 0.34 -4.92 -16.38
CA SER A 163 -0.61 -5.70 -17.17
C SER A 163 -1.77 -6.13 -16.28
N THR A 164 -2.87 -6.53 -16.91
CA THR A 164 -4.04 -7.04 -16.21
C THR A 164 -4.69 -8.16 -17.01
N ALA A 165 -5.38 -9.07 -16.32
CA ALA A 165 -6.17 -10.10 -16.98
C ALA A 165 -7.31 -10.56 -16.07
N VAL A 166 -8.40 -10.99 -16.68
CA VAL A 166 -9.56 -11.58 -16.02
C VAL A 166 -10.07 -12.78 -16.82
N TRP A 167 -10.35 -13.87 -16.12
CA TRP A 167 -10.96 -15.04 -16.72
C TRP A 167 -12.48 -14.92 -16.69
N VAL A 168 -13.11 -15.04 -17.85
CA VAL A 168 -14.57 -14.91 -18.01
C VAL A 168 -15.13 -16.27 -18.37
N GLU A 169 -15.90 -16.85 -17.45
CA GLU A 169 -16.56 -18.14 -17.66
C GLU A 169 -17.82 -18.04 -18.53
N HIS A 170 -18.58 -16.95 -18.40
CA HIS A 170 -19.92 -16.82 -18.96
C HIS A 170 -20.15 -15.50 -19.70
N GLY A 171 -21.05 -15.52 -20.69
CA GLY A 171 -21.51 -14.37 -21.47
C GLY A 171 -20.73 -14.12 -22.77
N ASN A 172 -19.64 -14.85 -23.00
CA ASN A 172 -18.93 -14.87 -24.27
C ASN A 172 -19.78 -15.56 -25.37
N PRO A 173 -19.42 -15.44 -26.67
CA PRO A 173 -20.05 -16.21 -27.74
C PRO A 173 -20.09 -17.70 -27.42
N GLY A 174 -21.25 -18.32 -27.60
CA GLY A 174 -21.47 -19.74 -27.28
C GLY A 174 -21.31 -20.09 -25.79
N ASP A 175 -21.31 -19.10 -24.90
CA ASP A 175 -21.04 -19.25 -23.45
C ASP A 175 -19.72 -19.98 -23.15
N MET A 176 -18.72 -19.77 -24.00
CA MET A 176 -17.40 -20.39 -23.88
C MET A 176 -16.47 -19.58 -22.96
N PRO A 177 -15.63 -20.22 -22.14
CA PRO A 177 -14.69 -19.50 -21.30
C PRO A 177 -13.60 -18.84 -22.15
N GLY A 178 -13.08 -17.71 -21.67
CA GLY A 178 -11.99 -17.01 -22.34
C GLY A 178 -11.26 -16.06 -21.40
N LEU A 179 -9.96 -15.89 -21.65
CA LEU A 179 -9.15 -14.91 -20.94
C LEU A 179 -9.24 -13.57 -21.66
N TYR A 180 -9.54 -12.51 -20.90
CA TYR A 180 -9.40 -11.13 -21.32
C TYR A 180 -8.15 -10.53 -20.67
N SER A 181 -7.35 -9.77 -21.42
CA SER A 181 -6.07 -9.23 -20.95
C SER A 181 -5.76 -7.86 -21.53
N GLY A 182 -5.10 -7.02 -20.74
CA GLY A 182 -4.46 -5.78 -21.18
C GLY A 182 -2.95 -5.90 -20.94
N THR A 183 -2.15 -5.91 -21.99
CA THR A 183 -0.70 -6.14 -21.89
C THR A 183 0.07 -5.61 -23.10
N VAL A 184 1.38 -5.84 -23.11
CA VAL A 184 2.29 -5.61 -24.22
C VAL A 184 2.57 -6.94 -24.93
N ALA A 185 2.26 -7.03 -26.22
CA ALA A 185 2.30 -8.26 -27.01
C ALA A 185 3.62 -8.45 -27.79
N GLU A 186 4.60 -7.57 -27.62
CA GLU A 186 5.87 -7.64 -28.35
C GLU A 186 7.07 -7.23 -27.48
N PHE A 187 8.22 -7.86 -27.71
CA PHE A 187 9.48 -7.62 -27.00
C PHE A 187 9.97 -6.16 -27.08
N THR A 188 9.74 -5.47 -28.21
CA THR A 188 10.13 -4.07 -28.43
C THR A 188 9.25 -3.06 -27.68
N LYS A 189 8.19 -3.54 -27.04
CA LYS A 189 7.12 -2.75 -26.39
C LYS A 189 6.29 -1.86 -27.32
N ALA A 190 6.39 -2.04 -28.64
CA ALA A 190 5.65 -1.24 -29.60
C ALA A 190 4.16 -1.64 -29.74
N ASP A 191 3.82 -2.90 -29.45
CA ASP A 191 2.46 -3.43 -29.61
C ASP A 191 1.75 -3.60 -28.25
N THR A 192 1.06 -2.55 -27.79
CA THR A 192 0.18 -2.63 -26.61
C THR A 192 -1.23 -3.04 -27.02
N VAL A 193 -1.85 -3.93 -26.25
CA VAL A 193 -3.10 -4.58 -26.66
C VAL A 193 -4.07 -4.79 -25.50
N ILE A 194 -5.36 -4.58 -25.77
CA ILE A 194 -6.45 -5.24 -25.02
C ILE A 194 -6.94 -6.41 -25.87
N PHE A 195 -6.90 -7.61 -25.31
CA PHE A 195 -6.99 -8.89 -26.00
C PHE A 195 -8.02 -9.81 -25.35
N ARG A 196 -8.60 -10.71 -26.14
CA ARG A 196 -9.30 -11.92 -25.66
C ARG A 196 -8.76 -13.13 -26.40
N SER A 197 -8.49 -14.21 -25.66
CA SER A 197 -8.06 -15.48 -26.24
C SER A 197 -9.07 -16.02 -27.26
N ALA A 198 -8.60 -16.92 -28.12
CA ALA A 198 -9.51 -17.70 -28.95
C ALA A 198 -10.46 -18.51 -28.05
N LEU A 199 -11.69 -18.73 -28.54
CA LEU A 199 -12.71 -19.46 -27.81
C LEU A 199 -12.81 -20.88 -28.36
N PHE A 200 -12.76 -21.85 -27.46
CA PHE A 200 -12.80 -23.27 -27.79
C PHE A 200 -14.07 -23.89 -27.22
N ASN A 201 -14.73 -24.72 -28.03
CA ASN A 201 -15.91 -25.44 -27.58
C ASN A 201 -15.52 -26.43 -26.48
N ARG A 202 -16.24 -26.44 -25.35
CA ARG A 202 -15.92 -27.31 -24.20
C ARG A 202 -16.00 -28.81 -24.51
N THR A 203 -16.84 -29.21 -25.46
CA THR A 203 -17.08 -30.63 -25.79
C THR A 203 -16.21 -31.10 -26.94
N THR A 204 -16.19 -30.38 -28.06
CA THR A 204 -15.40 -30.79 -29.23
C THR A 204 -13.94 -30.36 -29.13
N HIS A 205 -13.62 -29.39 -28.28
CA HIS A 205 -12.33 -28.72 -28.17
C HIS A 205 -11.85 -28.08 -29.49
N GLU A 206 -12.76 -27.85 -30.44
CA GLU A 206 -12.47 -27.14 -31.67
C GLU A 206 -12.55 -25.62 -31.44
N GLN A 207 -11.73 -24.87 -32.17
CA GLN A 207 -11.78 -23.42 -32.13
C GLN A 207 -13.08 -22.94 -32.77
N SER A 208 -13.92 -22.27 -31.99
CA SER A 208 -15.20 -21.74 -32.47
C SER A 208 -15.11 -20.26 -32.85
N GLU A 209 -14.35 -19.46 -32.12
CA GLU A 209 -14.12 -18.05 -32.46
C GLU A 209 -12.63 -17.71 -32.34
N PHE A 210 -12.17 -16.82 -33.22
CA PHE A 210 -10.80 -16.31 -33.18
C PHE A 210 -10.59 -15.37 -31.99
N PHE A 211 -9.32 -15.11 -31.67
CA PHE A 211 -8.95 -14.08 -30.71
C PHE A 211 -9.47 -12.71 -31.14
N MET A 212 -9.71 -11.83 -30.16
CA MET A 212 -10.06 -10.43 -30.40
C MET A 212 -8.96 -9.53 -29.86
N ARG A 213 -8.70 -8.40 -30.53
CA ARG A 213 -7.69 -7.43 -30.09
C ARG A 213 -8.01 -5.99 -30.46
N THR A 214 -7.40 -5.04 -29.76
CA THR A 214 -7.36 -3.64 -30.22
C THR A 214 -6.58 -3.51 -31.52
N LEU A 215 -6.87 -2.43 -32.27
CA LEU A 215 -6.19 -2.16 -33.54
C LEU A 215 -4.69 -1.92 -33.29
N LYS A 216 -3.84 -2.59 -34.09
CA LYS A 216 -2.38 -2.55 -33.91
C LYS A 216 -1.84 -1.19 -34.35
N TYR A 217 -0.94 -0.61 -33.56
CA TYR A 217 -0.23 0.65 -33.86
C TYR A 217 -1.14 1.88 -34.07
N ASP A 218 -2.33 1.86 -33.48
CA ASP A 218 -3.27 2.99 -33.51
C ASP A 218 -3.37 3.67 -32.13
N SER A 219 -2.81 4.88 -32.02
CA SER A 219 -2.76 5.64 -30.77
C SER A 219 -4.14 6.13 -30.30
N MET A 220 -5.14 6.19 -31.19
CA MET A 220 -6.51 6.51 -30.79
C MET A 220 -7.10 5.39 -29.93
N TRP A 221 -6.68 4.15 -30.16
CA TRP A 221 -7.10 3.00 -29.39
C TRP A 221 -6.32 2.92 -28.08
N LEU A 222 -4.99 2.85 -28.15
CA LEU A 222 -4.09 2.77 -27.00
C LEU A 222 -2.77 3.51 -27.30
N ASP A 223 -2.35 4.41 -26.41
CA ASP A 223 -1.05 5.09 -26.53
C ASP A 223 -0.18 4.91 -25.28
N LYS A 224 0.68 3.88 -25.32
CA LYS A 224 1.57 3.49 -24.21
C LYS A 224 0.82 3.27 -22.88
N PRO A 225 -0.24 2.45 -22.85
CA PRO A 225 -1.01 2.18 -21.64
C PRO A 225 -0.18 1.45 -20.57
N ASN A 226 -0.46 1.78 -19.31
CA ASN A 226 -0.09 1.01 -18.13
C ASN A 226 -1.38 0.51 -17.47
N PHE A 227 -1.61 -0.81 -17.49
CA PHE A 227 -2.85 -1.40 -17.00
C PHE A 227 -2.81 -1.63 -15.49
N VAL A 228 -3.92 -1.36 -14.81
CA VAL A 228 -4.00 -1.44 -13.34
C VAL A 228 -5.10 -2.38 -12.83
N GLY A 229 -6.01 -2.82 -13.70
CA GLY A 229 -7.06 -3.79 -13.35
C GLY A 229 -8.06 -4.03 -14.47
N SER A 230 -8.76 -5.16 -14.41
CA SER A 230 -9.87 -5.50 -15.29
C SER A 230 -10.94 -6.29 -14.55
N PHE A 231 -12.20 -6.04 -14.87
CA PHE A 231 -13.34 -6.68 -14.20
C PHE A 231 -14.37 -7.19 -15.20
N ASP A 232 -14.86 -8.40 -14.93
CA ASP A 232 -16.06 -8.95 -15.55
C ASP A 232 -17.29 -8.37 -14.85
N ILE A 233 -18.13 -7.59 -15.56
CA ILE A 233 -19.35 -6.98 -15.01
C ILE A 233 -20.48 -7.02 -16.05
N GLY A 234 -21.52 -7.80 -15.76
CA GLY A 234 -22.69 -7.96 -16.63
C GLY A 234 -22.30 -8.46 -18.04
N ASP A 235 -22.74 -7.73 -19.07
CA ASP A 235 -22.46 -8.04 -20.49
C ASP A 235 -21.09 -7.54 -20.98
N HIS A 236 -20.29 -6.90 -20.10
CA HIS A 236 -19.07 -6.22 -20.48
C HIS A 236 -17.86 -6.72 -19.69
N VAL A 237 -16.68 -6.50 -20.26
CA VAL A 237 -15.41 -6.53 -19.54
C VAL A 237 -14.84 -5.12 -19.53
N PHE A 238 -14.52 -4.62 -18.34
CA PHE A 238 -13.95 -3.30 -18.11
C PHE A 238 -12.44 -3.39 -17.90
N PHE A 239 -11.70 -2.40 -18.41
CA PHE A 239 -10.25 -2.28 -18.28
C PHE A 239 -9.89 -0.91 -17.75
N PHE A 240 -9.01 -0.86 -16.76
CA PHE A 240 -8.53 0.38 -16.14
C PHE A 240 -7.04 0.53 -16.40
N PHE A 241 -6.64 1.70 -16.89
CA PHE A 241 -5.26 1.98 -17.25
C PHE A 241 -4.97 3.49 -17.30
N ARG A 242 -3.70 3.86 -17.31
CA ARG A 242 -3.25 5.21 -17.66
C ARG A 242 -2.47 5.19 -18.97
N GLU A 243 -2.63 6.19 -19.81
CA GLU A 243 -1.97 6.28 -21.12
C GLU A 243 -1.65 7.73 -21.48
N SER A 244 -0.87 7.96 -22.54
CA SER A 244 -0.64 9.30 -23.06
C SER A 244 -1.94 9.89 -23.61
N ALA A 245 -2.28 11.12 -23.21
CA ALA A 245 -3.51 11.77 -23.62
C ALA A 245 -3.39 12.40 -25.02
N VAL A 246 -3.77 11.65 -26.04
CA VAL A 246 -3.74 12.09 -27.45
C VAL A 246 -4.58 13.36 -27.65
N GLU A 247 -5.68 13.51 -26.90
CA GLU A 247 -6.55 14.68 -26.95
C GLU A 247 -5.95 15.96 -26.36
N TYR A 248 -4.79 15.87 -25.71
CA TYR A 248 -4.10 16.98 -25.06
C TYR A 248 -2.78 17.36 -25.75
N ILE A 249 -2.36 16.64 -26.79
CA ILE A 249 -1.04 16.82 -27.45
C ILE A 249 -0.81 18.28 -27.90
N ASN A 250 -1.85 18.96 -28.38
CA ASN A 250 -1.76 20.36 -28.81
C ASN A 250 -1.51 21.36 -27.66
N CYS A 251 -1.72 20.94 -26.41
CA CYS A 251 -1.53 21.75 -25.20
C CYS A 251 -0.31 21.31 -24.39
N GLY A 252 0.22 20.11 -24.64
CA GLY A 252 1.39 19.55 -23.95
C GLY A 252 1.36 18.02 -23.86
N LYS A 253 2.24 17.46 -23.05
CA LYS A 253 2.26 16.02 -22.76
C LYS A 253 1.68 15.77 -21.38
N VAL A 254 0.59 15.01 -21.32
CA VAL A 254 -0.03 14.58 -20.06
C VAL A 254 -0.46 13.13 -20.19
N ILE A 255 -0.38 12.41 -19.07
CA ILE A 255 -0.92 11.05 -18.95
C ILE A 255 -2.32 11.17 -18.37
N TYR A 256 -3.31 10.49 -18.95
CA TYR A 256 -4.67 10.41 -18.40
C TYR A 256 -5.04 8.99 -18.02
N SER A 257 -5.86 8.90 -16.98
CA SER A 257 -6.50 7.67 -16.54
C SER A 257 -7.74 7.38 -17.36
N ARG A 258 -7.92 6.11 -17.71
CA ARG A 258 -8.99 5.61 -18.57
C ARG A 258 -9.71 4.45 -17.92
N VAL A 259 -11.00 4.40 -18.19
CA VAL A 259 -11.79 3.17 -18.16
C VAL A 259 -12.18 2.84 -19.60
N ALA A 260 -11.93 1.61 -20.03
CA ALA A 260 -12.42 1.08 -21.29
C ALA A 260 -13.39 -0.07 -21.05
N ARG A 261 -14.24 -0.35 -22.03
CA ARG A 261 -15.13 -1.52 -22.01
C ARG A 261 -15.18 -2.19 -23.38
N VAL A 262 -15.47 -3.48 -23.37
CA VAL A 262 -15.85 -4.28 -24.54
C VAL A 262 -17.06 -5.15 -24.19
N CYS A 263 -17.88 -5.49 -25.18
CA CYS A 263 -18.95 -6.45 -24.99
C CYS A 263 -18.40 -7.87 -25.00
N LYS A 264 -18.87 -8.73 -24.09
CA LYS A 264 -18.44 -10.13 -24.06
C LYS A 264 -18.76 -10.87 -25.36
N LYS A 265 -19.93 -10.61 -25.93
CA LYS A 265 -20.42 -11.21 -27.19
C LYS A 265 -19.76 -10.69 -28.47
N ASP A 266 -18.77 -9.81 -28.36
CA ASP A 266 -18.07 -9.28 -29.53
C ASP A 266 -17.31 -10.40 -30.27
N THR A 267 -17.50 -10.44 -31.59
CA THR A 267 -16.87 -11.41 -32.51
C THR A 267 -16.18 -10.70 -33.68
N GLY A 268 -15.95 -9.39 -33.55
CA GLY A 268 -15.41 -8.54 -34.61
C GLY A 268 -16.43 -8.24 -35.70
N GLY A 269 -15.98 -7.51 -36.72
CA GLY A 269 -16.77 -7.23 -37.91
C GLY A 269 -16.63 -8.32 -38.99
N LYS A 270 -17.45 -8.25 -40.03
CA LYS A 270 -17.44 -9.24 -41.12
C LYS A 270 -16.28 -9.06 -42.10
N ASN A 271 -16.04 -7.82 -42.52
CA ASN A 271 -15.02 -7.47 -43.51
C ASN A 271 -13.96 -6.53 -42.91
N ILE A 272 -14.42 -5.53 -42.15
CA ILE A 272 -13.60 -4.56 -41.42
C ILE A 272 -13.56 -5.02 -39.97
N LEU A 273 -12.42 -4.86 -39.29
CA LEU A 273 -12.27 -5.26 -37.88
C LEU A 273 -12.53 -6.76 -37.62
N THR A 274 -12.16 -7.66 -38.54
CA THR A 274 -12.46 -9.12 -38.42
C THR A 274 -11.86 -9.78 -37.18
N HIS A 275 -10.67 -9.36 -36.78
CA HIS A 275 -10.00 -9.81 -35.55
C HIS A 275 -9.86 -8.67 -34.53
N ASN A 276 -10.62 -7.59 -34.71
CA ASN A 276 -10.57 -6.43 -33.85
C ASN A 276 -11.92 -6.20 -33.15
N TRP A 277 -11.87 -5.57 -31.98
CA TRP A 277 -13.09 -5.24 -31.24
C TRP A 277 -14.04 -4.36 -32.06
N ALA A 278 -15.29 -4.77 -32.20
CA ALA A 278 -16.36 -3.97 -32.79
C ALA A 278 -17.20 -3.23 -31.73
N THR A 279 -16.77 -3.25 -30.46
CA THR A 279 -17.45 -2.61 -29.33
C THR A 279 -16.54 -1.85 -28.37
N PHE A 280 -15.24 -1.73 -28.67
CA PHE A 280 -14.26 -1.07 -27.80
C PHE A 280 -14.51 0.44 -27.68
N LEU A 281 -14.70 0.91 -26.45
CA LEU A 281 -14.78 2.33 -26.09
C LEU A 281 -13.95 2.62 -24.84
N LYS A 282 -13.42 3.85 -24.74
CA LYS A 282 -12.72 4.35 -23.53
C LYS A 282 -13.18 5.76 -23.14
N ALA A 283 -13.16 6.05 -21.85
CA ALA A 283 -13.49 7.35 -21.28
C ALA A 283 -12.43 7.79 -20.25
N ARG A 284 -12.24 9.10 -20.08
CA ARG A 284 -11.35 9.66 -19.04
C ARG A 284 -11.97 9.45 -17.66
N LEU A 285 -11.19 9.02 -16.68
CA LEU A 285 -11.56 9.05 -15.26
C LEU A 285 -11.16 10.40 -14.65
N ASN A 286 -12.09 11.09 -13.98
CA ASN A 286 -11.82 12.37 -13.32
C ASN A 286 -11.67 12.18 -11.80
N CYS A 287 -10.43 12.18 -11.32
CA CYS A 287 -10.10 12.31 -9.90
C CYS A 287 -9.45 13.70 -9.65
N SER A 288 -10.16 14.62 -9.00
CA SER A 288 -9.69 16.00 -8.82
C SER A 288 -10.23 16.70 -7.58
N LEU A 289 -9.48 17.64 -7.02
CA LEU A 289 -10.02 18.55 -6.01
C LEU A 289 -10.97 19.56 -6.69
N PRO A 290 -12.14 19.84 -6.09
CA PRO A 290 -13.08 20.82 -6.64
C PRO A 290 -12.51 22.24 -6.55
N GLY A 291 -12.95 23.11 -7.47
CA GLY A 291 -12.55 24.52 -7.55
C GLY A 291 -12.85 25.08 -8.94
N GLU A 292 -12.71 26.40 -9.12
CA GLU A 292 -12.81 27.03 -10.46
C GLU A 292 -11.77 26.44 -11.43
N TYR A 293 -10.60 26.10 -10.89
CA TYR A 293 -9.53 25.36 -11.56
C TYR A 293 -9.28 24.06 -10.81
N PRO A 294 -9.91 22.94 -11.23
CA PRO A 294 -9.76 21.68 -10.53
C PRO A 294 -8.31 21.19 -10.55
N PHE A 295 -7.83 20.67 -9.41
CA PHE A 295 -6.51 20.05 -9.32
C PHE A 295 -6.62 18.55 -9.60
N TYR A 296 -6.05 18.07 -10.70
CA TYR A 296 -6.23 16.69 -11.16
C TYR A 296 -5.12 15.74 -10.71
N PHE A 297 -5.52 14.58 -10.18
CA PHE A 297 -4.65 13.41 -10.02
C PHE A 297 -4.83 12.51 -11.24
N ASN A 298 -4.00 12.72 -12.25
CA ASN A 298 -4.26 12.17 -13.58
C ASN A 298 -3.83 10.72 -13.78
N GLU A 299 -2.97 10.15 -12.93
CA GLU A 299 -2.33 8.85 -13.15
C GLU A 299 -2.83 7.77 -12.17
N ILE A 300 -3.76 6.92 -12.61
CA ILE A 300 -4.27 5.79 -11.84
C ILE A 300 -3.18 4.75 -11.60
N GLN A 301 -3.04 4.25 -10.37
CA GLN A 301 -2.02 3.26 -9.99
C GLN A 301 -2.60 1.88 -9.67
N ALA A 302 -3.78 1.84 -9.04
CA ALA A 302 -4.50 0.60 -8.75
C ALA A 302 -6.02 0.85 -8.70
N VAL A 303 -6.79 -0.21 -8.93
CA VAL A 303 -8.25 -0.21 -8.83
C VAL A 303 -8.72 -1.44 -8.04
N TYR A 304 -9.76 -1.26 -7.24
CA TYR A 304 -10.39 -2.28 -6.41
C TYR A 304 -11.90 -2.29 -6.63
N LYS A 305 -12.48 -3.49 -6.64
CA LYS A 305 -13.93 -3.72 -6.68
C LYS A 305 -14.25 -4.79 -5.65
N PHE A 306 -15.32 -4.62 -4.89
CA PHE A 306 -15.78 -5.68 -4.00
C PHE A 306 -16.15 -6.93 -4.81
N PRO A 307 -15.83 -8.15 -4.34
CA PRO A 307 -16.16 -9.37 -5.07
C PRO A 307 -17.67 -9.49 -5.39
N ASP A 308 -18.52 -9.14 -4.42
CA ASP A 308 -19.97 -9.35 -4.46
C ASP A 308 -20.76 -8.04 -4.73
N ASP A 309 -20.08 -6.94 -5.09
CA ASP A 309 -20.72 -5.65 -5.37
C ASP A 309 -20.09 -4.98 -6.61
N ASP A 310 -20.88 -4.91 -7.68
CA ASP A 310 -20.52 -4.31 -8.96
C ASP A 310 -20.87 -2.81 -9.03
N SER A 311 -21.47 -2.23 -7.99
CA SER A 311 -22.01 -0.86 -8.05
C SER A 311 -20.94 0.23 -8.07
N ASN A 312 -19.78 -0.03 -7.49
CA ASN A 312 -18.71 0.96 -7.31
C ASN A 312 -17.33 0.36 -7.57
N VAL A 313 -16.43 1.18 -8.11
CA VAL A 313 -15.00 0.90 -8.19
C VAL A 313 -14.22 1.97 -7.44
N TYR A 314 -13.16 1.57 -6.74
CA TYR A 314 -12.31 2.43 -5.93
C TYR A 314 -10.92 2.42 -6.52
N ALA A 315 -10.26 3.58 -6.60
CA ALA A 315 -8.96 3.67 -7.25
C ALA A 315 -8.06 4.70 -6.58
N VAL A 316 -6.75 4.44 -6.65
CA VAL A 316 -5.71 5.38 -6.25
C VAL A 316 -5.09 6.04 -7.47
N PHE A 317 -4.87 7.34 -7.37
CA PHE A 317 -4.31 8.18 -8.42
C PHE A 317 -3.13 8.96 -7.88
N THR A 318 -2.20 9.31 -8.76
CA THR A 318 -1.08 10.20 -8.46
C THR A 318 -1.10 11.41 -9.38
N THR A 319 -0.45 12.48 -8.96
CA THR A 319 0.06 13.52 -9.87
C THR A 319 1.16 12.92 -10.76
N SER A 320 1.68 13.71 -11.70
CA SER A 320 2.75 13.19 -12.55
C SER A 320 3.99 12.85 -11.75
N LEU A 321 4.52 11.65 -11.97
CA LEU A 321 5.73 11.16 -11.31
C LEU A 321 7.00 11.83 -11.85
N HIS A 322 6.89 12.58 -12.96
CA HIS A 322 8.01 13.25 -13.60
C HIS A 322 7.94 14.78 -13.40
N GLY A 323 8.84 15.32 -12.58
CA GLY A 323 9.19 16.75 -12.61
C GLY A 323 8.23 17.73 -11.91
N GLY A 324 7.48 17.32 -10.89
CA GLY A 324 6.60 18.21 -10.13
C GLY A 324 6.29 17.73 -8.70
N PRO A 325 5.50 18.49 -7.92
CA PRO A 325 5.08 18.07 -6.57
C PRO A 325 4.29 16.77 -6.64
N HIS A 326 4.73 15.80 -5.85
CA HIS A 326 4.09 14.49 -5.77
C HIS A 326 2.86 14.58 -4.87
N GLY A 327 1.76 13.99 -5.31
CA GLY A 327 0.57 13.85 -4.49
C GLY A 327 -0.23 12.65 -4.96
N SER A 328 -0.95 12.03 -4.03
CA SER A 328 -1.85 10.92 -4.32
C SER A 328 -3.26 11.19 -3.81
N ALA A 329 -4.24 10.56 -4.44
CA ALA A 329 -5.63 10.61 -4.04
C ALA A 329 -6.31 9.25 -4.16
N VAL A 330 -7.31 9.01 -3.32
CA VAL A 330 -8.25 7.90 -3.39
C VAL A 330 -9.57 8.46 -3.92
N CYS A 331 -10.08 7.90 -5.01
CA CYS A 331 -11.36 8.27 -5.62
C CYS A 331 -12.25 7.04 -5.79
N SER A 332 -13.56 7.22 -5.72
CA SER A 332 -14.56 6.18 -5.99
C SER A 332 -15.44 6.57 -7.18
N PHE A 333 -15.85 5.62 -8.00
CA PHE A 333 -16.65 5.84 -9.19
C PHE A 333 -17.83 4.87 -9.20
N ARG A 334 -19.03 5.38 -9.43
CA ARG A 334 -20.22 4.55 -9.60
C ARG A 334 -20.21 3.92 -10.98
N LEU A 335 -20.60 2.66 -11.07
CA LEU A 335 -20.74 1.98 -12.35
C LEU A 335 -21.78 2.68 -13.25
N SER A 336 -22.84 3.25 -12.66
CA SER A 336 -23.84 4.03 -13.39
C SER A 336 -23.26 5.27 -14.07
N ASP A 337 -22.33 5.98 -13.42
CA ASP A 337 -21.66 7.15 -14.00
C ASP A 337 -20.69 6.74 -15.12
N ILE A 338 -19.99 5.61 -14.95
CA ILE A 338 -19.16 5.01 -16.00
C ILE A 338 -20.02 4.68 -17.23
N GLN A 339 -21.16 4.00 -17.03
CA GLN A 339 -22.09 3.68 -18.11
C GLN A 339 -22.69 4.93 -18.74
N GLY A 340 -22.98 5.97 -17.95
CA GLY A 340 -23.44 7.27 -18.41
C GLY A 340 -22.46 7.92 -19.37
N ALA A 341 -21.16 7.90 -19.08
CA ALA A 341 -20.13 8.41 -19.98
C ALA A 341 -20.10 7.67 -21.32
N PHE A 342 -20.21 6.33 -21.32
CA PHE A 342 -20.30 5.53 -22.55
C PHE A 342 -21.62 5.73 -23.32
N GLY A 343 -22.68 6.18 -22.65
CA GLY A 343 -23.93 6.64 -23.25
C GLY A 343 -23.87 8.05 -23.83
N GLY A 344 -22.81 8.81 -23.53
CA GLY A 344 -22.66 10.23 -23.89
C GLY A 344 -22.20 10.50 -25.33
N LYS A 345 -21.63 11.68 -25.57
CA LYS A 345 -21.10 12.06 -26.89
C LYS A 345 -19.73 11.43 -27.13
N PHE A 346 -19.43 11.11 -28.38
CA PHE A 346 -18.09 10.72 -28.80
C PHE A 346 -17.21 11.96 -28.95
N LYS A 347 -15.90 11.79 -28.78
CA LYS A 347 -14.90 12.82 -29.04
C LYS A 347 -14.26 12.56 -30.41
N GLU A 348 -14.19 13.59 -31.25
CA GLU A 348 -13.63 13.50 -32.60
C GLU A 348 -12.50 14.51 -32.78
N GLN A 349 -11.48 14.07 -33.52
CA GLN A 349 -10.50 14.94 -34.17
C GLN A 349 -10.59 14.74 -35.68
N LYS A 350 -11.23 15.69 -36.40
CA LYS A 350 -11.52 15.56 -37.84
C LYS A 350 -10.28 15.42 -38.72
N THR A 351 -9.23 16.16 -38.38
CA THR A 351 -7.92 16.12 -39.02
C THR A 351 -6.84 16.20 -37.94
N SER A 352 -5.61 15.78 -38.23
CA SER A 352 -4.51 15.85 -37.26
C SER A 352 -4.24 17.25 -36.67
N SER A 353 -4.64 18.31 -37.38
CA SER A 353 -4.53 19.71 -36.93
C SER A 353 -5.80 20.28 -36.32
N SER A 354 -6.93 19.55 -36.38
CA SER A 354 -8.20 20.00 -35.82
C SER A 354 -8.20 19.91 -34.29
N ALA A 355 -9.01 20.77 -33.66
CA ALA A 355 -9.34 20.64 -32.25
C ALA A 355 -10.19 19.39 -31.98
N TRP A 356 -10.09 18.86 -30.76
CA TRP A 356 -10.93 17.76 -30.30
C TRP A 356 -12.30 18.29 -29.87
N LEU A 357 -13.36 17.83 -30.54
CA LEU A 357 -14.71 18.34 -30.35
C LEU A 357 -15.72 17.20 -30.13
N PRO A 358 -16.84 17.46 -29.44
CA PRO A 358 -17.91 16.49 -29.29
C PRO A 358 -18.66 16.27 -30.61
N VAL A 359 -18.93 15.00 -30.94
CA VAL A 359 -19.75 14.61 -32.09
C VAL A 359 -21.23 14.85 -31.80
N LEU A 360 -21.96 15.40 -32.78
CA LEU A 360 -23.41 15.56 -32.69
C LEU A 360 -24.12 14.21 -32.77
N THR A 361 -25.15 14.01 -31.95
CA THR A 361 -25.90 12.74 -31.91
C THR A 361 -26.49 12.35 -33.27
N SER A 362 -26.85 13.33 -34.10
CA SER A 362 -27.37 13.10 -35.46
C SER A 362 -26.33 12.56 -36.46
N GLN A 363 -25.03 12.62 -36.13
CA GLN A 363 -23.93 12.08 -36.95
C GLN A 363 -23.48 10.69 -36.49
N VAL A 364 -24.01 10.20 -35.37
CA VAL A 364 -23.71 8.87 -34.86
C VAL A 364 -24.57 7.85 -35.61
N PRO A 365 -23.97 6.81 -36.22
CA PRO A 365 -24.73 5.79 -36.96
C PRO A 365 -25.52 4.88 -36.02
N GLU A 366 -26.53 4.19 -36.57
CA GLU A 366 -27.31 3.19 -35.86
C GLU A 366 -27.06 1.76 -36.39
N PRO A 367 -27.03 0.72 -35.53
CA PRO A 367 -27.10 0.77 -34.07
C PRO A 367 -25.92 1.54 -33.46
N ARG A 368 -26.18 2.30 -32.38
CA ARG A 368 -25.14 3.10 -31.70
C ARG A 368 -23.83 2.29 -31.48
N PRO A 369 -22.68 2.77 -31.97
CA PRO A 369 -21.38 2.14 -31.78
C PRO A 369 -21.07 1.83 -30.30
N GLY A 370 -20.51 0.65 -30.04
CA GLY A 370 -20.16 0.22 -28.68
C GLY A 370 -21.33 -0.29 -27.82
N ARG A 371 -22.52 -0.50 -28.40
CA ARG A 371 -23.59 -1.28 -27.78
C ARG A 371 -23.42 -2.78 -28.06
N CYS A 372 -23.80 -3.60 -27.07
CA CYS A 372 -23.78 -5.05 -27.23
C CYS A 372 -24.94 -5.50 -28.12
N VAL A 373 -24.60 -6.26 -29.16
CA VAL A 373 -25.54 -6.92 -30.07
C VAL A 373 -25.27 -8.43 -30.04
N ASN A 374 -26.21 -9.24 -30.55
CA ASN A 374 -26.04 -10.69 -30.57
C ASN A 374 -24.88 -11.14 -31.48
N SER A 375 -24.64 -10.43 -32.60
CA SER A 375 -23.53 -10.72 -33.50
C SER A 375 -23.02 -9.43 -34.14
N THR A 376 -21.80 -9.03 -33.78
CA THR A 376 -21.12 -7.84 -34.32
C THR A 376 -20.80 -7.98 -35.81
N LYS A 377 -20.73 -9.21 -36.34
CA LYS A 377 -20.56 -9.49 -37.78
C LYS A 377 -21.74 -8.99 -38.63
N THR A 378 -22.89 -8.69 -38.01
CA THR A 378 -24.08 -8.14 -38.70
C THR A 378 -24.15 -6.61 -38.68
N LEU A 379 -23.22 -5.94 -37.98
CA LEU A 379 -23.22 -4.49 -37.91
C LEU A 379 -22.94 -3.86 -39.28
N PRO A 380 -23.61 -2.75 -39.62
CA PRO A 380 -23.31 -2.00 -40.84
C PRO A 380 -21.86 -1.48 -40.85
N ASP A 381 -21.23 -1.45 -42.03
CA ASP A 381 -19.87 -0.94 -42.18
C ASP A 381 -19.74 0.53 -41.71
N ALA A 382 -20.82 1.33 -41.80
CA ALA A 382 -20.84 2.69 -41.27
C ALA A 382 -20.60 2.74 -39.75
N VAL A 383 -21.14 1.78 -38.98
CA VAL A 383 -20.94 1.67 -37.53
C VAL A 383 -19.49 1.26 -37.22
N LEU A 384 -18.96 0.29 -37.96
CA LEU A 384 -17.59 -0.21 -37.77
C LEU A 384 -16.55 0.85 -38.14
N ASN A 385 -16.76 1.59 -39.24
CA ASN A 385 -15.90 2.68 -39.66
C ASN A 385 -15.94 3.85 -38.67
N PHE A 386 -17.11 4.18 -38.14
CA PHE A 386 -17.24 5.20 -37.10
C PHE A 386 -16.45 4.80 -35.85
N LEU A 387 -16.67 3.58 -35.34
CA LEU A 387 -16.00 3.12 -34.12
C LEU A 387 -14.47 3.09 -34.26
N ARG A 388 -13.97 2.71 -35.44
CA ARG A 388 -12.54 2.64 -35.72
C ARG A 388 -11.81 3.96 -35.42
N THR A 389 -12.46 5.10 -35.65
CA THR A 389 -11.89 6.43 -35.43
C THR A 389 -12.42 7.16 -34.19
N HIS A 390 -13.52 6.67 -33.58
CA HIS A 390 -14.22 7.30 -32.45
C HIS A 390 -14.29 6.38 -31.22
N THR A 391 -13.15 5.97 -30.69
CA THR A 391 -13.07 5.12 -29.50
C THR A 391 -13.18 5.90 -28.19
N LEU A 392 -12.90 7.20 -28.19
CA LEU A 392 -12.85 8.06 -27.00
C LEU A 392 -14.18 8.77 -26.77
N MET A 393 -14.72 8.67 -25.55
CA MET A 393 -15.88 9.45 -25.12
C MET A 393 -15.48 10.89 -24.77
N ASP A 394 -16.37 11.84 -25.05
CA ASP A 394 -16.12 13.27 -24.76
C ASP A 394 -16.19 13.58 -23.26
N SER A 395 -17.20 13.05 -22.59
CA SER A 395 -17.40 13.24 -21.16
C SER A 395 -16.43 12.39 -20.33
N ALA A 396 -15.81 13.02 -19.34
CA ALA A 396 -15.07 12.30 -18.30
C ALA A 396 -16.06 11.69 -17.29
N VAL A 397 -15.71 10.51 -16.77
CA VAL A 397 -16.44 9.87 -15.66
C VAL A 397 -16.16 10.65 -14.38
N PRO A 398 -17.19 11.23 -13.73
CA PRO A 398 -17.02 11.96 -12.48
C PRO A 398 -16.72 11.02 -11.30
N GLN A 399 -15.91 11.47 -10.35
CA GLN A 399 -15.77 10.84 -9.04
C GLN A 399 -17.06 11.01 -8.21
N SER A 400 -17.34 10.04 -7.34
CA SER A 400 -18.45 10.08 -6.41
C SER A 400 -18.26 11.19 -5.37
N GLY A 401 -19.34 11.86 -4.97
CA GLY A 401 -19.30 12.91 -3.94
C GLY A 401 -18.62 14.22 -4.38
N GLY A 402 -18.17 14.34 -5.64
CA GLY A 402 -17.62 15.57 -6.20
C GLY A 402 -16.20 15.93 -5.75
N ARG A 403 -15.58 15.15 -4.86
CA ARG A 403 -14.20 15.30 -4.38
C ARG A 403 -13.55 13.93 -4.15
N PRO A 404 -12.21 13.83 -4.05
CA PRO A 404 -11.56 12.58 -3.67
C PRO A 404 -11.98 12.17 -2.24
N VAL A 405 -12.03 10.86 -1.99
CA VAL A 405 -12.25 10.31 -0.65
C VAL A 405 -11.12 10.75 0.26
N PHE A 406 -9.88 10.67 -0.19
CA PHE A 406 -8.70 11.12 0.58
C PHE A 406 -7.62 11.60 -0.37
N TYR A 407 -6.78 12.52 0.06
CA TYR A 407 -5.59 12.91 -0.69
C TYR A 407 -4.43 13.25 0.25
N ARG A 408 -3.21 13.12 -0.27
CA ARG A 408 -1.99 13.37 0.48
C ARG A 408 -0.89 13.89 -0.44
N GLU A 409 -0.23 14.95 0.00
CA GLU A 409 0.96 15.48 -0.64
C GLU A 409 2.20 14.64 -0.27
N ASN A 410 3.19 14.63 -1.15
CA ASN A 410 4.49 13.97 -0.99
C ASN A 410 4.41 12.46 -0.71
N VAL A 411 3.30 11.81 -1.08
CA VAL A 411 3.09 10.37 -0.95
C VAL A 411 2.67 9.81 -2.31
N VAL A 412 3.19 8.63 -2.65
CA VAL A 412 2.87 7.89 -3.88
C VAL A 412 2.17 6.58 -3.50
N PHE A 413 0.86 6.52 -3.70
CA PHE A 413 0.09 5.28 -3.57
C PHE A 413 0.29 4.40 -4.81
N LEU A 414 0.44 3.09 -4.59
CA LEU A 414 0.69 2.10 -5.63
C LEU A 414 -0.37 0.99 -5.68
N SER A 415 -0.95 0.65 -4.55
CA SER A 415 -1.87 -0.48 -4.39
C SER A 415 -3.02 -0.13 -3.46
N LEU A 416 -4.15 -0.81 -3.60
CA LEU A 416 -5.38 -0.51 -2.86
C LEU A 416 -6.19 -1.78 -2.59
N ALA A 417 -6.66 -1.91 -1.34
CA ALA A 417 -7.80 -2.76 -1.02
C ALA A 417 -8.79 -1.98 -0.15
N VAL A 418 -10.08 -2.35 -0.23
CA VAL A 418 -11.15 -1.70 0.53
C VAL A 418 -11.94 -2.74 1.29
N HIS A 419 -12.29 -2.43 2.53
CA HIS A 419 -13.14 -3.25 3.38
C HIS A 419 -14.41 -2.50 3.76
N LYS A 420 -15.54 -3.19 3.82
CA LYS A 420 -16.76 -2.68 4.43
C LYS A 420 -16.90 -3.27 5.83
N VAL A 421 -17.09 -2.44 6.84
CA VAL A 421 -17.31 -2.87 8.23
C VAL A 421 -18.57 -2.21 8.78
N ASP A 422 -19.44 -3.02 9.36
CA ASP A 422 -20.62 -2.56 10.10
C ASP A 422 -20.27 -2.50 11.59
N VAL A 423 -20.57 -1.37 12.23
CA VAL A 423 -20.40 -1.19 13.67
C VAL A 423 -21.68 -0.57 14.23
N ASP A 424 -22.41 -1.36 15.03
CA ASP A 424 -23.70 -1.00 15.62
C ASP A 424 -24.71 -0.42 14.59
N GLY A 425 -24.76 -1.02 13.40
CA GLY A 425 -25.67 -0.61 12.31
C GLY A 425 -25.19 0.58 11.48
N VAL A 426 -23.96 1.05 11.69
CA VAL A 426 -23.30 2.08 10.88
C VAL A 426 -22.25 1.43 9.96
N ASP A 427 -22.45 1.63 8.65
CA ASP A 427 -21.52 1.16 7.63
C ASP A 427 -20.34 2.12 7.44
N TYR A 428 -19.12 1.59 7.58
CA TYR A 428 -17.87 2.27 7.26
C TYR A 428 -17.15 1.59 6.10
N LEU A 429 -16.51 2.38 5.23
CA LEU A 429 -15.53 1.89 4.26
C LEU A 429 -14.13 2.17 4.79
N VAL A 430 -13.27 1.16 4.78
CA VAL A 430 -11.87 1.30 5.20
C VAL A 430 -10.95 0.97 4.03
N TYR A 431 -10.17 1.95 3.62
CA TYR A 431 -9.19 1.86 2.54
C TYR A 431 -7.81 1.55 3.12
N PHE A 432 -7.13 0.60 2.50
CA PHE A 432 -5.73 0.27 2.75
C PHE A 432 -4.93 0.61 1.49
N ALA A 433 -4.26 1.76 1.49
CA ALA A 433 -3.49 2.26 0.36
C ALA A 433 -1.98 2.06 0.61
N GLY A 434 -1.36 1.17 -0.18
CA GLY A 434 0.07 0.87 -0.10
C GLY A 434 0.92 1.90 -0.83
N THR A 435 2.10 2.22 -0.30
CA THR A 435 2.99 3.25 -0.86
C THR A 435 4.25 2.69 -1.49
N ARG A 436 4.93 3.54 -2.27
CA ARG A 436 6.29 3.28 -2.78
C ARG A 436 7.32 3.05 -1.67
N ASP A 437 7.15 3.70 -0.52
CA ASP A 437 8.13 3.65 0.58
C ASP A 437 7.79 2.56 1.63
N GLY A 438 6.88 1.64 1.33
CA GLY A 438 6.59 0.49 2.19
C GLY A 438 5.57 0.72 3.31
N LEU A 439 4.85 1.84 3.26
CA LEU A 439 3.81 2.20 4.20
C LEU A 439 2.42 1.79 3.67
N VAL A 440 1.47 1.61 4.57
CA VAL A 440 0.05 1.40 4.25
C VAL A 440 -0.77 2.42 5.02
N TYR A 441 -1.47 3.27 4.29
CA TYR A 441 -2.37 4.27 4.83
C TYR A 441 -3.74 3.63 5.05
N LYS A 442 -4.20 3.61 6.31
CA LYS A 442 -5.52 3.13 6.71
C LYS A 442 -6.46 4.33 6.83
N ILE A 443 -7.38 4.46 5.89
CA ILE A 443 -8.31 5.59 5.78
C ILE A 443 -9.72 5.07 5.98
N VAL A 444 -10.54 5.76 6.77
CA VAL A 444 -11.96 5.43 6.94
C VAL A 444 -12.83 6.46 6.23
N GLU A 445 -13.89 6.03 5.57
CA GLU A 445 -14.98 6.84 5.03
C GLU A 445 -16.29 6.45 5.72
N TRP A 446 -17.09 7.46 6.06
CA TRP A 446 -18.46 7.31 6.56
C TRP A 446 -19.37 8.34 5.88
N LYS A 447 -20.68 8.14 6.03
CA LYS A 447 -21.69 9.13 5.62
C LYS A 447 -22.34 9.72 6.85
N ASP A 448 -22.57 11.03 6.83
CA ASP A 448 -23.38 11.68 7.85
C ASP A 448 -24.88 11.43 7.61
N ARG A 449 -25.72 12.04 8.46
CA ARG A 449 -27.19 11.95 8.34
C ARG A 449 -27.74 12.59 7.06
N SER A 450 -27.01 13.50 6.43
CA SER A 450 -27.39 14.13 5.16
C SER A 450 -26.99 13.29 3.93
N GLY A 451 -26.25 12.20 4.14
CA GLY A 451 -25.71 11.35 3.09
C GLY A 451 -24.41 11.89 2.48
N GLN A 452 -23.82 12.94 3.06
CA GLN A 452 -22.53 13.48 2.65
C GLN A 452 -21.39 12.58 3.16
N SER A 453 -20.45 12.26 2.27
CA SER A 453 -19.27 11.46 2.59
C SER A 453 -18.18 12.29 3.28
N PHE A 454 -17.65 11.74 4.36
CA PHE A 454 -16.50 12.23 5.12
C PHE A 454 -15.46 11.13 5.26
N SER A 455 -14.21 11.52 5.45
CA SER A 455 -13.12 10.58 5.61
C SER A 455 -12.06 11.08 6.60
N ASN A 456 -11.29 10.15 7.15
CA ASN A 456 -10.17 10.46 8.02
C ASN A 456 -9.04 9.43 7.89
N LEU A 457 -7.81 9.87 8.14
CA LEU A 457 -6.65 8.98 8.28
C LEU A 457 -6.64 8.38 9.70
N VAL A 458 -6.79 7.07 9.80
CA VAL A 458 -6.81 6.34 11.07
C VAL A 458 -5.39 6.00 11.51
N ASP A 459 -4.59 5.45 10.60
CA ASP A 459 -3.24 4.97 10.91
C ASP A 459 -2.34 4.87 9.68
N VAL A 460 -1.02 4.87 9.90
CA VAL A 460 -0.01 4.58 8.89
C VAL A 460 0.82 3.39 9.37
N ILE A 461 0.65 2.26 8.71
CA ILE A 461 1.27 1.00 9.07
C ILE A 461 2.56 0.86 8.27
N GLU A 462 3.68 0.68 8.95
CA GLU A 462 4.93 0.29 8.31
C GLU A 462 4.87 -1.19 7.97
N ALA A 463 4.53 -1.50 6.73
CA ALA A 463 4.36 -2.87 6.28
C ALA A 463 5.70 -3.45 5.86
N SER A 464 6.38 -2.81 4.91
CA SER A 464 7.58 -3.33 4.24
C SER A 464 8.68 -2.27 4.24
N PRO A 465 9.45 -2.10 5.32
CA PRO A 465 10.40 -1.00 5.47
C PRO A 465 11.33 -0.84 4.26
N GLY A 466 11.27 0.31 3.58
CA GLY A 466 12.14 0.63 2.45
C GLY A 466 11.82 -0.06 1.12
N GLU A 467 10.75 -0.89 1.05
CA GLU A 467 10.37 -1.62 -0.17
C GLU A 467 8.91 -1.33 -0.56
N PRO A 468 8.60 -1.11 -1.85
CA PRO A 468 7.24 -0.79 -2.29
C PRO A 468 6.20 -1.86 -1.97
N VAL A 469 5.01 -1.42 -1.54
CA VAL A 469 3.84 -2.30 -1.41
C VAL A 469 3.21 -2.49 -2.80
N ARG A 470 3.57 -3.58 -3.47
CA ARG A 470 3.24 -3.87 -4.88
C ARG A 470 1.79 -4.31 -5.09
N THR A 471 1.24 -5.06 -4.15
CA THR A 471 -0.13 -5.59 -4.24
C THR A 471 -0.73 -5.76 -2.85
N ILE A 472 -2.04 -5.62 -2.75
CA ILE A 472 -2.81 -5.75 -1.51
C ILE A 472 -4.07 -6.55 -1.79
N ASP A 473 -4.38 -7.50 -0.92
CA ASP A 473 -5.68 -8.19 -0.92
C ASP A 473 -6.18 -8.37 0.52
N ILE A 474 -7.47 -8.64 0.69
CA ILE A 474 -8.13 -8.63 1.99
C ILE A 474 -9.06 -9.84 2.18
N SER A 475 -8.94 -10.47 3.36
CA SER A 475 -9.87 -11.47 3.84
C SER A 475 -10.63 -10.95 5.05
N SER A 476 -11.94 -10.71 4.86
CA SER A 476 -12.86 -10.37 5.94
C SER A 476 -12.99 -11.52 6.95
N GLU A 477 -13.00 -12.76 6.47
CA GLU A 477 -13.12 -13.98 7.29
C GLU A 477 -11.96 -14.11 8.28
N HIS A 478 -10.72 -13.91 7.81
CA HIS A 478 -9.52 -13.94 8.66
C HIS A 478 -9.18 -12.61 9.31
N LYS A 479 -10.03 -11.59 9.12
CA LYS A 479 -9.80 -10.20 9.57
C LYS A 479 -8.36 -9.74 9.28
N SER A 480 -7.89 -9.99 8.06
CA SER A 480 -6.49 -9.78 7.68
C SER A 480 -6.35 -9.12 6.31
N VAL A 481 -5.39 -8.20 6.20
CA VAL A 481 -4.88 -7.64 4.94
C VAL A 481 -3.54 -8.30 4.59
N TYR A 482 -3.35 -8.65 3.33
CA TYR A 482 -2.17 -9.32 2.79
C TYR A 482 -1.46 -8.36 1.85
N LEU A 483 -0.15 -8.19 2.03
CA LEU A 483 0.65 -7.15 1.40
C LEU A 483 1.83 -7.83 0.69
N GLY A 484 1.92 -7.68 -0.62
CA GLY A 484 3.03 -8.21 -1.43
C GLY A 484 4.08 -7.14 -1.69
N SER A 485 5.35 -7.50 -1.51
CA SER A 485 6.52 -6.68 -1.83
C SER A 485 7.47 -7.47 -2.73
N ASP A 486 8.61 -6.88 -3.11
CA ASP A 486 9.61 -7.61 -3.87
C ASP A 486 10.34 -8.68 -3.02
N ASP A 487 10.32 -8.54 -1.69
CA ASP A 487 11.04 -9.38 -0.74
C ASP A 487 10.17 -10.41 0.00
N GLY A 488 8.86 -10.20 0.07
CA GLY A 488 7.96 -11.13 0.75
C GLY A 488 6.50 -10.71 0.79
N VAL A 489 5.71 -11.53 1.47
CA VAL A 489 4.29 -11.30 1.75
C VAL A 489 4.10 -11.09 3.24
N ARG A 490 3.35 -10.05 3.62
CA ARG A 490 3.01 -9.75 5.01
C ARG A 490 1.51 -9.85 5.22
N GLN A 491 1.10 -10.52 6.28
CA GLN A 491 -0.28 -10.61 6.72
C GLN A 491 -0.43 -9.77 7.99
N VAL A 492 -1.30 -8.78 7.95
CA VAL A 492 -1.54 -7.82 9.02
C VAL A 492 -3.01 -7.88 9.41
N ARG A 493 -3.31 -7.94 10.71
CA ARG A 493 -4.70 -7.92 11.18
C ARG A 493 -5.39 -6.59 10.87
N LEU A 494 -6.70 -6.60 10.66
CA LEU A 494 -7.49 -5.37 10.47
C LEU A 494 -7.68 -4.59 11.78
N ASP A 495 -7.82 -5.32 12.89
CA ASP A 495 -8.04 -4.84 14.25
C ASP A 495 -6.73 -4.74 15.06
N LEU A 496 -5.77 -3.96 14.56
CA LEU A 496 -4.56 -3.59 15.28
C LEU A 496 -4.88 -2.62 16.42
N CYS A 497 -5.63 -3.08 17.42
CA CYS A 497 -6.09 -2.25 18.54
C CYS A 497 -5.09 -2.29 19.70
N ARG A 498 -4.91 -3.49 20.26
CA ARG A 498 -4.06 -3.71 21.43
C ARG A 498 -2.60 -3.47 21.09
N GLY A 499 -1.90 -2.70 21.92
CA GLY A 499 -0.47 -2.40 21.75
C GLY A 499 -0.13 -1.43 20.61
N ARG A 500 -1.07 -1.14 19.69
CA ARG A 500 -0.91 -0.15 18.62
C ARG A 500 -1.51 1.22 19.03
N HIS A 501 -2.73 1.21 19.56
CA HIS A 501 -3.41 2.40 20.06
C HIS A 501 -3.29 2.44 21.58
N LEU A 502 -2.35 3.25 22.09
CA LEU A 502 -2.06 3.34 23.53
C LEU A 502 -2.92 4.37 24.29
N SER A 503 -3.72 5.16 23.56
CA SER A 503 -4.61 6.16 24.14
C SER A 503 -6.03 5.98 23.63
N CYS A 504 -7.00 6.35 24.46
CA CYS A 504 -8.43 6.37 24.11
C CYS A 504 -8.65 7.13 22.79
N LEU A 505 -8.08 8.32 22.66
CA LEU A 505 -8.27 9.18 21.49
C LEU A 505 -7.88 8.54 20.16
N ARG A 506 -6.83 7.70 20.13
CA ARG A 506 -6.50 6.93 18.92
C ARG A 506 -7.42 5.74 18.73
N CYS A 507 -7.74 5.06 19.83
CA CYS A 507 -8.55 3.86 19.82
C CYS A 507 -9.96 4.09 19.28
N VAL A 508 -10.63 5.17 19.73
CA VAL A 508 -12.03 5.46 19.38
C VAL A 508 -12.22 5.85 17.91
N ARG A 509 -11.14 6.24 17.22
CA ARG A 509 -11.17 6.68 15.80
C ARG A 509 -11.03 5.54 14.80
N ASP A 510 -10.69 4.34 15.27
CA ASP A 510 -10.51 3.16 14.42
C ASP A 510 -11.80 2.32 14.47
N PRO A 511 -12.52 2.11 13.35
CA PRO A 511 -13.79 1.39 13.35
C PRO A 511 -13.66 -0.07 13.81
N TYR A 512 -12.46 -0.65 13.80
CA TYR A 512 -12.24 -2.01 14.30
C TYR A 512 -11.98 -2.07 15.82
N CYS A 513 -11.80 -0.92 16.47
CA CYS A 513 -11.34 -0.83 17.85
C CYS A 513 -12.33 -0.09 18.74
N GLY A 514 -12.28 -0.41 20.04
CA GLY A 514 -13.01 0.29 21.09
C GLY A 514 -12.15 0.41 22.33
N TRP A 515 -12.31 1.51 23.06
CA TRP A 515 -11.60 1.73 24.31
C TRP A 515 -12.35 1.11 25.49
N ASP A 516 -11.69 0.16 26.14
CA ASP A 516 -12.17 -0.51 27.35
C ASP A 516 -11.82 0.37 28.56
N ARG A 517 -12.83 1.06 29.12
CA ARG A 517 -12.64 1.99 30.25
C ARG A 517 -12.14 1.28 31.50
N ASP A 518 -12.63 0.07 31.76
CA ASP A 518 -12.32 -0.68 32.98
C ASP A 518 -10.86 -1.12 33.00
N HIS A 519 -10.35 -1.55 31.84
CA HIS A 519 -8.96 -1.99 31.70
C HIS A 519 -8.01 -0.89 31.24
N HIS A 520 -8.53 0.28 30.84
CA HIS A 520 -7.79 1.38 30.21
C HIS A 520 -6.90 0.92 29.06
N GLU A 521 -7.47 0.13 28.16
CA GLU A 521 -6.74 -0.48 27.06
C GLU A 521 -7.58 -0.44 25.77
N CYS A 522 -6.91 -0.26 24.64
CA CYS A 522 -7.58 -0.39 23.34
C CYS A 522 -7.72 -1.86 22.95
N ARG A 523 -8.92 -2.26 22.55
CA ARG A 523 -9.25 -3.65 22.19
C ARG A 523 -10.08 -3.67 20.91
N SER A 524 -10.25 -4.85 20.32
CA SER A 524 -11.20 -5.03 19.22
C SER A 524 -12.59 -4.61 19.68
N TYR A 525 -13.32 -3.87 18.84
CA TYR A 525 -14.60 -3.30 19.22
C TYR A 525 -15.61 -4.38 19.64
N VAL A 526 -16.29 -4.13 20.75
CA VAL A 526 -17.50 -4.82 21.19
C VAL A 526 -18.45 -3.78 21.77
N THR A 527 -19.75 -4.05 21.70
CA THR A 527 -20.78 -3.15 22.22
C THR A 527 -20.50 -2.80 23.68
N GLY A 528 -20.48 -1.50 23.99
CA GLY A 528 -20.18 -0.95 25.31
C GLY A 528 -18.76 -0.37 25.46
N PHE A 529 -17.83 -0.66 24.54
CA PHE A 529 -16.56 0.06 24.47
C PHE A 529 -16.75 1.44 23.85
N LEU A 530 -15.94 2.41 24.26
CA LEU A 530 -16.01 3.74 23.67
C LEU A 530 -15.51 3.70 22.22
N GLN A 531 -16.25 4.30 21.30
CA GLN A 531 -15.86 4.49 19.91
C GLN A 531 -16.56 5.74 19.36
N ASP A 532 -15.83 6.51 18.56
CA ASP A 532 -16.33 7.69 17.85
C ASP A 532 -15.46 7.96 16.61
N VAL A 533 -15.72 7.21 15.55
CA VAL A 533 -15.02 7.34 14.27
C VAL A 533 -15.30 8.69 13.61
N SER A 534 -16.52 9.21 13.80
CA SER A 534 -17.00 10.46 13.19
C SER A 534 -16.58 11.73 13.91
N ASN A 535 -15.98 11.62 15.11
CA ASN A 535 -15.66 12.73 16.00
C ASN A 535 -16.90 13.58 16.37
N ALA A 536 -18.04 12.93 16.59
CA ALA A 536 -19.31 13.56 16.96
C ALA A 536 -19.38 13.88 18.47
N THR A 537 -18.61 13.18 19.29
CA THR A 537 -18.48 13.29 20.75
C THR A 537 -17.00 13.47 21.12
N PRO A 538 -16.41 14.67 20.90
CA PRO A 538 -14.97 14.90 21.05
C PRO A 538 -14.47 14.73 22.50
N ASP A 539 -15.35 14.80 23.49
CA ASP A 539 -15.11 14.67 24.93
C ASP A 539 -15.18 13.22 25.45
N ILE A 540 -15.51 12.24 24.58
CA ILE A 540 -15.72 10.83 24.96
C ILE A 540 -14.54 10.21 25.74
N CYS A 541 -13.32 10.72 25.54
CA CYS A 541 -12.10 10.21 26.16
C CYS A 541 -11.63 10.98 27.40
N GLU A 542 -12.28 12.07 27.82
CA GLU A 542 -11.78 12.93 28.91
C GLU A 542 -11.54 12.16 30.21
N GLU A 543 -12.50 11.31 30.61
CA GLU A 543 -12.39 10.49 31.82
C GLU A 543 -11.34 9.38 31.70
N SER A 544 -10.92 9.04 30.48
CA SER A 544 -9.93 8.01 30.21
C SER A 544 -8.49 8.54 30.24
N VAL A 545 -8.29 9.86 30.27
CA VAL A 545 -6.95 10.48 30.32
C VAL A 545 -6.34 10.26 31.70
N ARG A 546 -5.39 9.31 31.79
CA ARG A 546 -4.65 9.07 33.03
C ARG A 546 -3.68 10.23 33.31
N ARG A 547 -3.77 10.78 34.52
CA ARG A 547 -2.82 11.77 35.03
C ARG A 547 -1.53 11.07 35.47
N ARG A 548 -0.46 11.28 34.74
CA ARG A 548 0.86 10.71 35.04
C ARG A 548 1.49 11.49 36.18
N GLN A 549 1.73 10.83 37.31
CA GLN A 549 2.45 11.43 38.42
C GLN A 549 3.94 11.48 38.09
N LEU A 550 4.55 12.66 38.25
CA LEU A 550 5.97 12.86 38.03
C LEU A 550 6.56 13.54 39.26
N HIS A 551 7.60 12.95 39.81
CA HIS A 551 8.37 13.51 40.92
C HIS A 551 9.70 13.98 40.37
N ALA A 552 10.09 15.21 40.69
CA ALA A 552 11.36 15.79 40.29
C ALA A 552 11.92 16.65 41.41
N HIS A 553 13.22 16.85 41.43
CA HIS A 553 13.87 17.68 42.44
C HIS A 553 14.02 19.12 41.96
N TRP A 554 14.14 20.03 42.92
CA TRP A 554 14.45 21.43 42.65
C TRP A 554 15.71 21.56 41.78
N GLY A 555 15.64 22.42 40.75
CA GLY A 555 16.73 22.67 39.81
C GLY A 555 16.88 21.64 38.68
N GLU A 556 16.22 20.47 38.77
CA GLU A 556 16.24 19.49 37.68
C GLU A 556 15.49 19.99 36.44
N SER A 557 15.65 19.25 35.34
CA SER A 557 14.87 19.47 34.13
C SER A 557 14.08 18.21 33.79
N VAL A 558 12.82 18.37 33.42
CA VAL A 558 11.92 17.24 33.09
C VAL A 558 11.35 17.39 31.69
N HIS A 559 11.13 16.26 31.03
CA HIS A 559 10.51 16.20 29.71
C HIS A 559 9.14 15.54 29.82
N LEU A 560 8.10 16.30 29.51
CA LEU A 560 6.72 15.85 29.41
C LEU A 560 6.40 15.53 27.96
N SER A 561 5.99 14.30 27.67
CA SER A 561 5.67 13.87 26.31
C SER A 561 4.52 12.87 26.29
N CYS A 562 3.52 13.12 25.44
CA CYS A 562 2.46 12.14 25.23
C CYS A 562 3.06 10.93 24.49
N GLN A 563 2.98 9.74 25.08
CA GLN A 563 3.34 8.51 24.37
C GLN A 563 2.23 8.18 23.38
N GLY A 564 2.45 8.49 22.11
CA GLY A 564 1.51 8.15 21.05
C GLY A 564 1.92 8.77 19.73
N HIS A 565 2.10 7.93 18.72
CA HIS A 565 2.22 8.37 17.33
C HIS A 565 0.84 8.82 16.86
N HIS A 566 0.35 9.98 17.29
CA HIS A 566 -0.88 10.53 16.71
C HIS A 566 -0.53 10.99 15.28
N PRO A 567 -1.23 10.55 14.23
CA PRO A 567 -0.86 10.88 12.84
C PRO A 567 -0.74 12.40 12.60
N GLU A 568 -1.62 13.19 13.22
CA GLU A 568 -1.59 14.67 13.14
C GLU A 568 -0.43 15.32 13.92
N LEU A 569 0.20 14.61 14.87
CA LEU A 569 1.38 15.09 15.63
C LEU A 569 2.71 14.70 14.96
N MET A 570 2.67 13.89 13.89
CA MET A 570 3.86 13.55 13.09
C MET A 570 4.06 14.49 11.91
N GLU A 571 3.20 15.50 11.76
CA GLU A 571 3.29 16.49 10.69
C GLU A 571 4.12 17.69 11.14
N PRO A 572 5.20 18.08 10.42
CA PRO A 572 5.66 19.45 10.49
C PRO A 572 4.50 20.36 10.06
N PRO A 573 4.36 21.59 10.58
CA PRO A 573 3.27 22.49 10.20
C PRO A 573 3.27 22.64 8.68
N ALA A 574 2.33 21.98 8.02
CA ALA A 574 2.11 22.18 6.60
C ALA A 574 1.80 23.65 6.42
N GLY A 575 2.58 24.33 5.59
CA GLY A 575 2.33 25.71 5.21
C GLY A 575 0.97 25.81 4.54
N THR A 576 -0.09 26.05 5.31
CA THR A 576 -1.41 26.42 4.81
C THR A 576 -1.37 27.88 4.41
N THR A 577 -0.78 28.20 3.26
CA THR A 577 -1.06 29.46 2.55
C THR A 577 -2.23 29.24 1.61
N GLY A 578 -3.41 29.01 2.20
CA GLY A 578 -4.70 29.07 1.52
C GLY A 578 -5.62 29.97 2.34
N PRO A 579 -6.27 30.99 1.74
CA PRO A 579 -7.11 31.90 2.49
C PRO A 579 -8.40 31.17 2.89
N GLY A 580 -8.50 30.72 4.14
CA GLY A 580 -9.75 30.21 4.71
C GLY A 580 -9.67 29.10 5.75
N THR A 581 -8.51 28.49 6.04
CA THR A 581 -8.41 27.45 7.08
C THR A 581 -7.73 27.99 8.34
N THR A 582 -8.52 28.01 9.41
CA THR A 582 -8.20 28.45 10.77
C THR A 582 -6.91 27.83 11.35
N HIS A 583 -6.18 28.65 12.10
CA HIS A 583 -4.91 28.41 12.80
C HIS A 583 -4.85 27.24 13.83
N ASN A 584 -5.82 26.31 13.89
CA ASN A 584 -6.07 25.48 15.07
C ASN A 584 -5.74 23.98 14.89
N LYS A 585 -4.52 23.64 14.47
CA LYS A 585 -4.03 22.25 14.44
C LYS A 585 -2.81 21.96 15.32
N VAL A 586 -2.29 22.95 16.05
CA VAL A 586 -1.10 22.77 16.88
C VAL A 586 -1.53 22.45 18.32
N PRO A 587 -1.05 21.36 18.92
CA PRO A 587 -1.34 21.05 20.32
C PRO A 587 -0.67 22.06 21.25
N LEU A 588 -1.39 22.48 22.28
CA LEU A 588 -0.98 23.52 23.23
C LEU A 588 -0.87 22.95 24.64
N TRP A 589 0.22 23.30 25.33
CA TRP A 589 0.42 22.93 26.73
C TRP A 589 -0.22 23.95 27.66
N TYR A 590 -0.98 23.48 28.64
CA TYR A 590 -1.54 24.28 29.72
C TYR A 590 -0.92 23.86 31.04
N HIS A 591 -0.56 24.83 31.88
CA HIS A 591 -0.12 24.61 33.25
C HIS A 591 -1.17 25.15 34.20
N GLN A 592 -1.56 24.34 35.19
CA GLN A 592 -2.46 24.74 36.25
C GLN A 592 -1.80 24.54 37.62
N HIS A 593 -1.66 25.65 38.34
CA HIS A 593 -1.15 25.68 39.70
C HIS A 593 -2.18 26.37 40.60
N GLY A 594 -2.72 25.62 41.58
CA GLY A 594 -3.89 26.07 42.34
C GLY A 594 -5.13 26.24 41.44
N ARG A 595 -5.71 27.45 41.43
CA ARG A 595 -6.90 27.78 40.61
C ARG A 595 -6.58 28.43 39.26
N GLU A 596 -5.32 28.79 39.03
CA GLU A 596 -4.92 29.50 37.82
C GLU A 596 -4.50 28.50 36.74
N ARG A 597 -5.16 28.53 35.59
CA ARG A 597 -4.79 27.76 34.39
C ARG A 597 -4.24 28.72 33.35
N ARG A 598 -3.00 28.50 32.90
CA ARG A 598 -2.31 29.35 31.94
C ARG A 598 -1.77 28.54 30.76
N LEU A 599 -1.77 29.16 29.59
CA LEU A 599 -1.08 28.63 28.41
C LEU A 599 0.44 28.67 28.65
N VAL A 600 1.12 27.57 28.39
CA VAL A 600 2.58 27.48 28.46
C VAL A 600 3.16 27.96 27.13
N THR A 601 3.67 29.19 27.12
CA THR A 601 4.33 29.78 25.97
C THR A 601 5.83 29.43 25.94
N PRO A 602 6.43 29.13 24.78
CA PRO A 602 7.85 28.83 24.68
C PRO A 602 8.74 29.92 25.28
N LYS A 603 9.71 29.53 26.11
CA LYS A 603 10.66 30.43 26.75
C LYS A 603 12.04 29.77 26.78
N ARG A 604 13.05 30.41 26.17
CA ARG A 604 14.40 29.84 25.93
C ARG A 604 15.12 29.32 27.17
N ASP A 605 14.79 29.83 28.34
CA ASP A 605 15.40 29.52 29.63
C ASP A 605 14.48 28.69 30.54
N LYS A 606 13.24 28.38 30.13
CA LYS A 606 12.26 27.71 31.00
C LYS A 606 11.41 26.63 30.33
N TYR A 607 10.78 26.95 29.21
CA TYR A 607 9.79 26.11 28.54
C TYR A 607 10.23 25.84 27.10
N ILE A 608 10.85 24.68 26.85
CA ILE A 608 11.33 24.30 25.51
C ILE A 608 10.35 23.30 24.89
N HIS A 609 9.80 23.64 23.73
CA HIS A 609 8.94 22.73 22.98
C HIS A 609 9.81 21.85 22.07
N THR A 610 9.56 20.55 22.08
CA THR A 610 10.26 19.59 21.23
C THR A 610 9.57 19.42 19.88
N THR A 611 10.28 18.87 18.89
CA THR A 611 9.71 18.56 17.57
C THR A 611 8.59 17.53 17.61
N GLY A 612 8.52 16.70 18.66
CA GLY A 612 7.43 15.76 18.93
C GLY A 612 6.32 16.34 19.80
N HIS A 613 6.18 17.67 19.84
CA HIS A 613 5.19 18.40 20.67
C HIS A 613 5.31 18.17 22.19
N GLY A 614 6.44 17.64 22.65
CA GLY A 614 6.76 17.53 24.07
C GLY A 614 7.15 18.88 24.68
N LEU A 615 7.11 18.96 26.01
CA LEU A 615 7.49 20.13 26.79
C LEU A 615 8.66 19.77 27.72
N VAL A 616 9.78 20.45 27.58
CA VAL A 616 10.89 20.38 28.52
C VAL A 616 10.81 21.58 29.46
N LEU A 617 10.68 21.29 30.75
CA LEU A 617 10.72 22.26 31.83
C LEU A 617 12.16 22.31 32.35
N MET A 618 12.83 23.46 32.22
CA MET A 618 14.20 23.64 32.70
C MET A 618 14.23 24.27 34.09
N SER A 619 15.24 23.93 34.90
CA SER A 619 15.51 24.55 36.21
C SER A 619 14.26 24.62 37.08
N LEU A 620 13.70 23.47 37.43
CA LEU A 620 12.43 23.36 38.16
C LEU A 620 12.46 24.11 39.48
N THR A 621 11.36 24.76 39.79
CA THR A 621 11.10 25.45 41.05
C THR A 621 9.79 24.92 41.65
N GLU A 622 9.54 25.23 42.91
CA GLU A 622 8.29 24.84 43.58
C GLU A 622 7.04 25.32 42.80
N ARG A 623 7.11 26.49 42.16
CA ARG A 623 6.04 27.09 41.34
C ARG A 623 5.74 26.33 40.05
N ASP A 624 6.63 25.43 39.64
CA ASP A 624 6.40 24.56 38.49
C ASP A 624 5.68 23.28 38.88
N SER A 625 5.49 23.02 40.19
CA SER A 625 4.59 21.97 40.64
C SER A 625 3.17 22.28 40.19
N GLY A 626 2.41 21.24 39.85
CA GLY A 626 1.04 21.38 39.38
C GLY A 626 0.74 20.52 38.18
N HIS A 627 -0.36 20.85 37.55
CA HIS A 627 -0.98 20.05 36.52
C HIS A 627 -0.57 20.56 35.14
N TYR A 628 -0.14 19.66 34.26
CA TYR A 628 0.19 19.98 32.88
C TYR A 628 -0.63 19.14 31.91
N ASP A 629 -1.37 19.80 31.02
CA ASP A 629 -2.18 19.15 30.00
C ASP A 629 -1.71 19.55 28.61
N LEU A 630 -1.55 18.58 27.73
CA LEU A 630 -1.44 18.83 26.30
C LEU A 630 -2.83 18.74 25.68
N HIS A 631 -3.30 19.83 25.09
CA HIS A 631 -4.64 19.92 24.53
C HIS A 631 -4.59 20.25 23.04
N LEU A 632 -5.42 19.58 22.24
CA LEU A 632 -5.59 19.85 20.83
C LEU A 632 -7.07 20.12 20.57
N GLU A 633 -7.39 21.30 20.05
CA GLU A 633 -8.77 21.80 19.97
C GLU A 633 -9.73 20.88 19.19
N SER A 634 -9.24 20.17 18.18
CA SER A 634 -10.03 19.22 17.39
C SER A 634 -10.26 17.86 18.08
N VAL A 635 -9.54 17.56 19.16
CA VAL A 635 -9.44 16.20 19.74
C VAL A 635 -9.61 16.18 21.27
N GLY A 636 -9.44 17.32 21.96
CA GLY A 636 -9.45 17.40 23.41
C GLY A 636 -8.07 17.19 24.05
N THR A 637 -8.05 16.75 25.30
CA THR A 637 -6.82 16.57 26.08
C THR A 637 -6.09 15.28 25.68
N LEU A 638 -4.89 15.42 25.11
CA LEU A 638 -4.08 14.33 24.57
C LEU A 638 -3.38 13.52 25.65
N CYS A 639 -2.77 14.20 26.62
CA CYS A 639 -2.21 13.59 27.82
C CYS A 639 -2.10 14.61 28.95
N SER A 640 -1.95 14.08 30.15
CA SER A 640 -1.98 14.86 31.37
C SER A 640 -0.92 14.39 32.38
N TYR A 641 -0.28 15.35 33.03
CA TYR A 641 0.76 15.16 34.02
C TYR A 641 0.41 15.90 35.31
N ASN A 642 0.85 15.34 36.43
CA ASN A 642 0.91 16.03 37.71
C ASN A 642 2.36 16.02 38.17
N LEU A 643 3.00 17.18 38.11
CA LEU A 643 4.38 17.37 38.51
C LEU A 643 4.43 17.80 39.97
N THR A 644 5.22 17.11 40.76
CA THR A 644 5.57 17.51 42.12
C THR A 644 7.06 17.77 42.18
N VAL A 645 7.43 18.99 42.57
CA VAL A 645 8.82 19.40 42.73
C VAL A 645 9.17 19.34 44.21
N ASP A 646 10.09 18.44 44.55
CA ASP A 646 10.62 18.32 45.90
C ASP A 646 11.69 19.38 46.16
N ALA A 647 11.43 20.24 47.14
CA ALA A 647 12.32 21.29 47.60
C ALA A 647 13.17 20.88 48.82
N GLU A 648 12.90 19.73 49.45
CA GLU A 648 13.54 19.31 50.71
C GLU A 648 15.03 18.95 50.54
N THR A 649 15.52 18.73 49.32
CA THR A 649 16.93 18.46 49.04
C THR A 649 17.80 19.72 48.84
N CYS A 650 17.24 20.93 48.97
CA CYS A 650 17.98 22.20 48.88
C CYS A 650 18.35 22.81 50.25
N GLY A 651 18.29 22.06 51.35
CA GLY A 651 18.95 22.45 52.59
C GLY A 651 20.48 22.39 52.44
N THR A 652 21.21 23.36 53.01
CA THR A 652 22.67 23.25 53.17
C THR A 652 22.99 21.89 53.81
N PRO A 653 23.79 21.01 53.17
CA PRO A 653 24.09 19.70 53.72
C PRO A 653 24.68 19.84 55.11
N THR A 654 24.22 19.03 56.07
CA THR A 654 24.84 19.02 57.40
C THR A 654 26.28 18.53 57.28
N GLU A 655 27.17 18.92 58.20
CA GLU A 655 28.56 18.44 58.21
C GLU A 655 28.63 16.90 58.19
N THR A 656 27.64 16.25 58.81
CA THR A 656 27.45 14.80 58.78
C THR A 656 27.13 14.25 57.39
N ASP A 657 26.27 14.90 56.61
CA ASP A 657 25.95 14.49 55.24
C ASP A 657 27.15 14.65 54.32
N TYR A 658 27.90 15.76 54.48
CA TYR A 658 29.14 15.99 53.74
C TYR A 658 30.19 14.93 54.05
N ARG A 659 30.38 14.58 55.34
CA ARG A 659 31.28 13.50 55.75
C ARG A 659 30.84 12.14 55.22
N LYS A 660 29.53 11.87 55.12
CA LYS A 660 28.99 10.62 54.57
C LYS A 660 29.27 10.49 53.07
N ILE A 661 28.99 11.55 52.31
CA ILE A 661 29.27 11.60 50.87
C ILE A 661 30.78 11.52 50.61
N TYR A 662 31.58 12.26 51.37
CA TYR A 662 33.05 12.21 51.31
C TYR A 662 33.58 10.81 51.63
N SER A 663 33.06 10.15 52.67
CA SER A 663 33.42 8.78 53.02
C SER A 663 33.06 7.78 51.91
N ASN A 664 31.86 7.90 51.32
CA ASN A 664 31.46 7.08 50.17
C ASN A 664 32.38 7.30 48.97
N TRP A 665 32.74 8.55 48.68
CA TRP A 665 33.68 8.88 47.60
C TRP A 665 35.08 8.33 47.86
N CYS A 666 35.58 8.42 49.09
CA CYS A 666 36.84 7.78 49.49
C CYS A 666 36.77 6.26 49.32
N HIS A 667 35.64 5.64 49.64
CA HIS A 667 35.46 4.19 49.52
C HIS A 667 35.41 3.74 48.06
N GLU A 668 34.69 4.46 47.19
CA GLU A 668 34.70 4.20 45.75
C GLU A 668 36.06 4.50 45.12
N PHE A 669 36.77 5.53 45.59
CA PHE A 669 38.12 5.82 45.15
C PHE A 669 39.13 4.74 45.54
N GLU A 670 39.01 4.15 46.74
CA GLU A 670 39.81 2.98 47.14
C GLU A 670 39.46 1.73 46.32
N LYS A 671 38.17 1.47 46.04
CA LYS A 671 37.78 0.40 45.10
C LYS A 671 38.39 0.60 43.72
N TYR A 672 38.37 1.84 43.21
CA TYR A 672 38.99 2.18 41.94
C TYR A 672 40.50 1.94 41.97
N LYS A 673 41.23 2.37 43.01
CA LYS A 673 42.67 2.08 43.16
C LYS A 673 42.94 0.58 43.19
N LEU A 674 42.12 -0.19 43.90
CA LEU A 674 42.27 -1.64 43.99
C LEU A 674 42.04 -2.31 42.63
N ALA A 675 40.99 -1.88 41.91
CA ALA A 675 40.71 -2.34 40.55
C ALA A 675 41.83 -1.96 39.58
N MET A 676 42.40 -0.76 39.70
CA MET A 676 43.52 -0.28 38.88
C MET A 676 44.79 -1.09 39.15
N LYS A 677 45.10 -1.38 40.42
CA LYS A 677 46.23 -2.24 40.81
C LYS A 677 46.04 -3.67 40.32
N THR A 678 44.81 -4.18 40.40
CA THR A 678 44.46 -5.51 39.86
C THR A 678 44.62 -5.56 38.34
N TRP A 679 44.18 -4.52 37.64
CA TRP A 679 44.35 -4.37 36.20
C TRP A 679 45.83 -4.27 35.81
N GLN A 680 46.63 -3.46 36.51
CA GLN A 680 48.08 -3.35 36.30
C GLN A 680 48.79 -4.70 36.50
N THR A 681 48.39 -5.46 37.52
CA THR A 681 48.93 -6.80 37.78
C THR A 681 48.57 -7.78 36.65
N LYS A 682 47.32 -7.74 36.16
CA LYS A 682 46.89 -8.55 35.01
C LYS A 682 47.61 -8.14 33.72
N HIS A 683 47.77 -6.84 33.48
CA HIS A 683 48.50 -6.31 32.33
C HIS A 683 49.98 -6.72 32.34
N ALA A 684 50.64 -6.68 33.50
CA ALA A 684 52.01 -7.17 33.66
C ALA A 684 52.14 -8.67 33.38
N LYS A 685 51.15 -9.48 33.79
CA LYS A 685 51.08 -10.92 33.45
C LYS A 685 50.88 -11.16 31.96
N CYS A 686 50.12 -10.31 31.26
CA CYS A 686 49.95 -10.39 29.80
C CYS A 686 51.20 -9.95 29.02
N GLN A 687 52.06 -9.10 29.59
CA GLN A 687 53.33 -8.69 28.95
C GLN A 687 54.51 -9.63 29.24
N GLY A 688 54.39 -10.53 30.22
CA GLY A 688 55.48 -11.42 30.67
C GLY A 688 55.28 -12.91 30.38
N GLY A 689 54.20 -13.33 29.71
CA GLY A 689 53.89 -14.74 29.45
C GLY A 689 53.69 -15.03 27.96
N GLY A 690 54.60 -15.78 27.37
CA GLY A 690 54.53 -16.25 25.98
C GLY A 690 53.26 -17.07 25.69
N HIS A 691 52.75 -16.88 24.47
CA HIS A 691 51.60 -17.59 23.90
C HIS A 691 51.91 -19.10 23.80
N PRO A 692 51.03 -20.01 24.27
CA PRO A 692 51.28 -21.45 24.19
C PRO A 692 50.91 -21.99 22.81
N ASN A 693 51.62 -21.56 21.75
CA ASN A 693 51.56 -22.20 20.42
C ASN A 693 52.77 -21.94 19.48
N ASP A 694 53.89 -21.39 19.95
CA ASP A 694 55.10 -21.33 19.11
C ASP A 694 55.94 -22.61 19.24
N VAL A 695 55.92 -23.40 18.17
CA VAL A 695 56.64 -24.67 17.98
C VAL A 695 58.09 -24.37 17.58
N THR A 696 59.06 -24.84 18.37
CA THR A 696 60.49 -24.80 18.05
C THR A 696 60.87 -25.85 16.99
N TYR A 697 61.49 -25.42 15.89
CA TYR A 697 62.19 -26.29 14.93
C TYR A 697 63.57 -26.68 15.51
N GLN A 698 63.85 -28.00 15.55
CA GLN A 698 65.09 -28.56 16.09
C GLN A 698 66.26 -28.43 15.09
N GLY A 699 67.44 -28.11 15.60
CA GLY A 699 68.72 -28.30 14.91
C GLY A 699 69.81 -28.64 15.92
N ARG A 700 70.21 -29.92 15.98
CA ARG A 700 71.39 -30.39 16.71
C ARG A 700 72.45 -30.76 15.67
N ALA A 701 73.60 -30.09 15.67
CA ALA A 701 74.80 -30.56 15.00
C ALA A 701 75.61 -31.44 15.99
N PRO A 702 76.20 -32.57 15.56
CA PRO A 702 77.25 -33.23 16.31
C PRO A 702 78.63 -32.71 15.87
N ALA A 703 79.58 -32.74 16.81
CA ALA A 703 81.00 -32.59 16.53
C ALA A 703 81.59 -33.89 15.95
N ALA A 704 82.60 -33.71 15.09
CA ALA A 704 83.49 -34.72 14.48
C ALA A 704 82.87 -35.68 13.45
#